data_AF-U4QYY1-F1
#
_entry.id   AF-U4QYY1-F1
#
_cell.length_a   1.000
_cell.length_b   1.000
_cell.length_c   1.000
_cell.angle_alpha   90.00
_cell.angle_beta   90.00
_cell.angle_gamma   90.00
#
_symmetry.space_group_name_H-M   'P 1'
#
loop_
_entity.id
_entity.type
_entity.pdbx_description
1 polymer ?
#
loop_
_entity_poly.entity_id
_entity_poly.type
_entity_poly.pdbx_seq_one_letter_code
_entity_poly.pdbx_strand_id
1 'polypeptide(L)'
;MKRFISMLLVVAVLAVFMIPAMAADGSAQVDKELQNAIKFVKSKIDIPKECTKFSYNIYNRNDQIVWSLAWSDEDSQKNVNVQVDEDNFISSYNTYDYMPNVDKKIPKYSKEQAYKIAEQFVNSLNPKLMDEFKLNETNAYGYNGGYNINYIRQVNGIKFRSNYINLSVNSYTGKVISYTCNYSKNAKFEDASKIISLNQAQKSFAEKLGLKLVYNVKFENDKPETYLSYVPKATNKYIDAVTGEVETATNYRLYENGASSQYEKLAIMDAAGTVSNIALTPDELEAVNDISNLITKDTADKKLRSISNFNLDSSFKLTNAYLGKDWRNSNSLAWTLAYTKVLDESKKLTRELQITVDAKTGALIEFWANYMSPTGAVPQKSVEQAKSICDETLKALMPDIYTKVKYDDSYITYDSKPENSYRFKYIRMENGVECPDNYISISYDNLSGNIDSFYTYWSKELKFADPKNVITVEEANKVLFNKIGYGIQYIPDDSDEADTAIEDYKLGIINTKNAVLGYFTDNSKPCNISAVNGDVLDSSGRIYKDDKVADYTDINGIKAEDKVRILTQMGIRYIQDELKPADVLLQKDYFVLLSKLNDFYYMDKATDNDKIIENMYSQLIAQGIITKAEKAPLSVITREEAAKYFIKFKGLSEVAEIKGIYKSSFKDANKINQNLLGYVCLATGFKAMNGSNGNFMPKNKMTRLDGLMTIYNFLAAK
;
A
#
# COMPACT_ATOMS: atom_id res chain seq x y z
N MET A 1 -60.34 1.40 -19.20
CA MET A 1 -59.25 1.59 -20.18
C MET A 1 -58.40 2.83 -19.85
N LYS A 2 -57.66 2.80 -18.73
CA LYS A 2 -56.69 3.85 -18.33
C LYS A 2 -55.52 3.28 -17.51
N ARG A 3 -55.13 2.01 -17.75
CA ARG A 3 -54.00 1.36 -17.05
C ARG A 3 -53.08 0.51 -17.94
N PHE A 4 -53.21 0.60 -19.27
CA PHE A 4 -52.41 -0.19 -20.22
C PHE A 4 -51.54 0.62 -21.19
N ILE A 5 -51.39 1.94 -20.98
CA ILE A 5 -50.58 2.82 -21.86
C ILE A 5 -49.35 3.41 -21.14
N SER A 6 -49.19 3.22 -19.82
CA SER A 6 -48.04 3.78 -19.08
C SER A 6 -46.84 2.83 -18.94
N MET A 7 -46.89 1.60 -19.47
CA MET A 7 -45.75 0.66 -19.46
C MET A 7 -44.95 0.64 -20.76
N LEU A 8 -45.36 1.39 -21.80
CA LEU A 8 -44.70 1.43 -23.10
C LEU A 8 -44.02 2.78 -23.40
N LEU A 9 -43.92 3.67 -22.40
CA LEU A 9 -43.34 5.02 -22.56
C LEU A 9 -42.24 5.37 -21.54
N VAL A 10 -41.68 4.36 -20.85
CA VAL A 10 -40.53 4.51 -19.93
C VAL A 10 -39.24 3.87 -20.49
N VAL A 11 -39.31 3.24 -21.67
CA VAL A 11 -38.14 2.64 -22.35
C VAL A 11 -37.48 3.60 -23.38
N ALA A 12 -37.95 4.84 -23.52
CA ALA A 12 -37.52 5.74 -24.61
C ALA A 12 -36.77 7.03 -24.19
N VAL A 13 -36.36 7.23 -22.93
CA VAL A 13 -35.73 8.51 -22.51
C VAL A 13 -34.44 8.35 -21.68
N LEU A 14 -33.63 7.31 -21.92
CA LEU A 14 -32.27 7.22 -21.36
C LEU A 14 -31.20 6.89 -22.43
N ALA A 15 -31.34 7.46 -23.61
CA ALA A 15 -30.34 7.40 -24.68
C ALA A 15 -30.02 8.80 -25.20
N VAL A 16 -29.41 9.64 -24.37
CA VAL A 16 -28.70 10.84 -24.86
C VAL A 16 -27.48 11.08 -23.99
N PHE A 17 -26.37 10.40 -24.28
CA PHE A 17 -25.04 11.02 -24.26
C PHE A 17 -24.16 10.28 -25.30
N MET A 18 -23.96 11.00 -26.42
CA MET A 18 -23.00 10.81 -27.52
C MET A 18 -22.76 9.41 -28.08
N ILE A 19 -23.44 9.10 -29.20
CA ILE A 19 -22.94 8.17 -30.23
C ILE A 19 -22.88 8.95 -31.55
N PRO A 20 -21.74 9.02 -32.26
CA PRO A 20 -21.72 9.41 -33.66
C PRO A 20 -22.56 8.38 -34.44
N ALA A 21 -23.63 8.86 -35.06
CA ALA A 21 -24.59 8.04 -35.79
C ALA A 21 -23.93 7.20 -36.89
N MET A 22 -23.84 5.88 -36.68
CA MET A 22 -23.61 4.87 -37.71
C MET A 22 -24.51 3.65 -37.42
N ALA A 23 -25.39 3.37 -38.40
CA ALA A 23 -26.08 2.11 -38.71
C ALA A 23 -27.14 1.53 -37.73
N ALA A 24 -28.41 1.62 -38.15
CA ALA A 24 -29.58 1.01 -37.52
C ALA A 24 -29.69 -0.53 -37.70
N ASP A 25 -28.74 -1.18 -38.37
CA ASP A 25 -28.66 -2.65 -38.47
C ASP A 25 -27.97 -3.31 -37.26
N GLY A 26 -27.29 -2.53 -36.40
CA GLY A 26 -26.50 -3.05 -35.27
C GLY A 26 -27.29 -3.46 -34.01
N SER A 27 -28.49 -2.91 -33.78
CA SER A 27 -29.20 -3.12 -32.50
C SER A 27 -29.70 -4.56 -32.30
N ALA A 28 -30.22 -5.20 -33.35
CA ALA A 28 -30.69 -6.59 -33.28
C ALA A 28 -29.56 -7.62 -33.18
N GLN A 29 -28.37 -7.29 -33.70
CA GLN A 29 -27.17 -8.13 -33.60
C GLN A 29 -26.54 -8.04 -32.20
N VAL A 30 -26.41 -6.83 -31.65
CA VAL A 30 -25.92 -6.58 -30.29
C VAL A 30 -26.78 -7.31 -29.25
N ASP A 31 -28.11 -7.36 -29.44
CA ASP A 31 -29.02 -8.10 -28.55
C ASP A 31 -28.78 -9.63 -28.56
N LYS A 32 -28.36 -10.20 -29.69
CA LYS A 32 -28.09 -11.65 -29.82
C LYS A 32 -26.73 -12.03 -29.23
N GLU A 33 -25.72 -11.20 -29.44
CA GLU A 33 -24.37 -11.39 -28.91
C GLU A 33 -24.36 -11.28 -27.38
N LEU A 34 -25.04 -10.27 -26.82
CA LEU A 34 -25.24 -10.14 -25.38
C LEU A 34 -25.98 -11.36 -24.78
N GLN A 35 -27.01 -11.86 -25.44
CA GLN A 35 -27.72 -13.07 -25.00
C GLN A 35 -26.81 -14.31 -24.99
N ASN A 36 -25.94 -14.44 -25.99
CA ASN A 36 -24.97 -15.54 -26.05
C ASN A 36 -23.94 -15.41 -24.92
N ALA A 37 -23.42 -14.21 -24.66
CA ALA A 37 -22.50 -13.94 -23.55
C ALA A 37 -23.14 -14.29 -22.19
N ILE A 38 -24.38 -13.88 -21.95
CA ILE A 38 -25.12 -14.23 -20.72
C ILE A 38 -25.29 -15.75 -20.57
N LYS A 39 -25.66 -16.46 -21.65
CA LYS A 39 -25.82 -17.92 -21.63
C LYS A 39 -24.49 -18.62 -21.39
N PHE A 40 -23.42 -18.15 -22.02
CA PHE A 40 -22.08 -18.66 -21.82
C PHE A 40 -21.64 -18.49 -20.37
N VAL A 41 -21.76 -17.28 -19.81
CA VAL A 41 -21.42 -17.01 -18.39
C VAL A 41 -22.22 -17.91 -17.45
N LYS A 42 -23.53 -18.03 -17.63
CA LYS A 42 -24.38 -18.93 -16.81
C LYS A 42 -24.06 -20.42 -16.97
N SER A 43 -23.40 -20.82 -18.06
CA SER A 43 -22.93 -22.20 -18.23
C SER A 43 -21.65 -22.50 -17.45
N LYS A 44 -20.92 -21.46 -17.02
CA LYS A 44 -19.62 -21.54 -16.35
C LYS A 44 -19.65 -21.12 -14.89
N ILE A 45 -20.48 -20.13 -14.57
CA ILE A 45 -20.57 -19.48 -13.27
C ILE A 45 -22.00 -19.64 -12.75
N ASP A 46 -22.12 -20.19 -11.55
CA ASP A 46 -23.41 -20.31 -10.86
C ASP A 46 -23.86 -18.93 -10.34
N ILE A 47 -25.04 -18.50 -10.76
CA ILE A 47 -25.63 -17.23 -10.34
C ILE A 47 -26.66 -17.52 -9.25
N PRO A 48 -26.50 -16.99 -8.02
CA PRO A 48 -27.46 -17.22 -6.94
C PRO A 48 -28.89 -16.85 -7.35
N LYS A 49 -29.86 -17.68 -6.98
CA LYS A 49 -31.28 -17.52 -7.38
C LYS A 49 -31.89 -16.23 -6.83
N GLU A 50 -31.39 -15.77 -5.69
CA GLU A 50 -31.76 -14.51 -5.05
C GLU A 50 -31.29 -13.26 -5.81
N CYS A 51 -30.24 -13.36 -6.64
CA CYS A 51 -29.75 -12.24 -7.45
C CYS A 51 -30.67 -11.99 -8.67
N THR A 52 -31.83 -11.38 -8.42
CA THR A 52 -32.89 -11.18 -9.40
C THR A 52 -32.72 -9.94 -10.27
N LYS A 53 -31.92 -8.95 -9.83
CA LYS A 53 -31.64 -7.75 -10.63
C LYS A 53 -30.48 -8.00 -11.56
N PHE A 54 -30.61 -7.56 -12.81
CA PHE A 54 -29.59 -7.67 -13.83
C PHE A 54 -29.29 -6.30 -14.43
N SER A 55 -28.01 -5.98 -14.53
CA SER A 55 -27.52 -4.82 -15.28
C SER A 55 -26.29 -5.22 -16.11
N TYR A 56 -26.01 -4.44 -17.14
CA TYR A 56 -24.83 -4.65 -17.97
C TYR A 56 -24.28 -3.35 -18.51
N ASN A 57 -22.99 -3.34 -18.80
CA ASN A 57 -22.31 -2.32 -19.58
C ASN A 57 -21.60 -2.98 -20.75
N ILE A 58 -21.53 -2.29 -21.89
CA ILE A 58 -20.77 -2.71 -23.07
C ILE A 58 -19.58 -1.77 -23.21
N TYR A 59 -18.41 -2.34 -23.37
CA TYR A 59 -17.18 -1.63 -23.66
C TYR A 59 -16.65 -2.09 -25.01
N ASN A 60 -16.06 -1.18 -25.76
CA ASN A 60 -15.14 -1.53 -26.83
C ASN A 60 -13.72 -1.33 -26.26
N ARG A 61 -12.92 -2.39 -26.23
CA ARG A 61 -11.53 -2.37 -25.76
C ARG A 61 -10.66 -2.94 -26.87
N ASN A 62 -9.76 -2.15 -27.43
CA ASN A 62 -8.84 -2.59 -28.48
C ASN A 62 -9.55 -3.30 -29.66
N ASP A 63 -10.63 -2.68 -30.16
CA ASP A 63 -11.51 -3.22 -31.21
C ASP A 63 -12.27 -4.51 -30.85
N GLN A 64 -12.31 -4.87 -29.56
CA GLN A 64 -13.03 -6.05 -29.05
C GLN A 64 -14.21 -5.64 -28.17
N ILE A 65 -15.38 -6.26 -28.39
CA ILE A 65 -16.54 -6.05 -27.53
C ILE A 65 -16.36 -6.81 -26.21
N VAL A 66 -16.52 -6.10 -25.08
CA VAL A 66 -16.50 -6.65 -23.73
C VAL A 66 -17.80 -6.31 -23.02
N TRP A 67 -18.49 -7.34 -22.52
CA TRP A 67 -19.67 -7.17 -21.67
C TRP A 67 -19.27 -7.28 -20.20
N SER A 68 -19.63 -6.26 -19.41
CA SER A 68 -19.64 -6.34 -17.96
C SER A 68 -21.05 -6.63 -17.50
N LEU A 69 -21.27 -7.82 -16.98
CA LEU A 69 -22.56 -8.34 -16.53
C LEU A 69 -22.62 -8.32 -15.01
N ALA A 70 -23.71 -7.81 -14.44
CA ALA A 70 -23.91 -7.77 -13.00
C ALA A 70 -25.28 -8.33 -12.63
N TRP A 71 -25.28 -9.22 -11.63
CA TRP A 71 -26.46 -9.73 -10.96
C TRP A 71 -26.42 -9.33 -9.50
N SER A 72 -27.51 -8.80 -8.96
CA SER A 72 -27.57 -8.40 -7.56
C SER A 72 -28.90 -8.70 -6.89
N ASP A 73 -28.86 -8.74 -5.57
CA ASP A 73 -30.01 -8.75 -4.69
C ASP A 73 -30.02 -7.49 -3.83
N GLU A 74 -31.14 -6.79 -3.78
CA GLU A 74 -31.27 -5.52 -3.04
C GLU A 74 -31.34 -5.73 -1.53
N ASP A 75 -31.88 -6.88 -1.11
CA ASP A 75 -32.15 -7.16 0.31
C ASP A 75 -30.94 -7.76 1.04
N SER A 76 -30.18 -8.65 0.39
CA SER A 76 -29.04 -9.35 1.00
C SER A 76 -27.67 -8.78 0.69
N GLN A 77 -27.59 -7.64 -0.02
CA GLN A 77 -26.35 -7.02 -0.51
C GLN A 77 -25.45 -8.00 -1.28
N LYS A 78 -26.02 -9.04 -1.90
CA LYS A 78 -25.28 -9.99 -2.72
C LYS A 78 -25.11 -9.45 -4.13
N ASN A 79 -23.92 -9.64 -4.70
CA ASN A 79 -23.71 -9.39 -6.12
C ASN A 79 -22.75 -10.40 -6.76
N VAL A 80 -22.90 -10.52 -8.08
CA VAL A 80 -21.99 -11.24 -8.97
C VAL A 80 -21.71 -10.33 -10.15
N ASN A 81 -20.45 -10.05 -10.41
CA ASN A 81 -19.98 -9.24 -11.52
C ASN A 81 -19.04 -10.09 -12.39
N VAL A 82 -19.25 -10.09 -13.70
CA VAL A 82 -18.46 -10.88 -14.66
C VAL A 82 -18.12 -10.00 -15.86
N GLN A 83 -16.87 -10.02 -16.30
CA GLN A 83 -16.47 -9.47 -17.60
C GLN A 83 -16.18 -10.61 -18.57
N VAL A 84 -16.80 -10.56 -19.75
CA VAL A 84 -16.66 -11.55 -20.82
C VAL A 84 -16.59 -10.84 -22.18
N ASP A 85 -15.74 -11.31 -23.08
CA ASP A 85 -15.61 -10.78 -24.43
C ASP A 85 -16.38 -11.59 -25.49
N GLU A 86 -16.39 -11.08 -26.73
CA GLU A 86 -17.02 -11.72 -27.90
C GLU A 86 -16.46 -13.11 -28.27
N ASP A 87 -15.24 -13.41 -27.84
CA ASP A 87 -14.59 -14.72 -27.98
C ASP A 87 -14.98 -15.69 -26.84
N ASN A 88 -15.87 -15.28 -25.93
CA ASN A 88 -16.26 -15.99 -24.72
C ASN A 88 -15.11 -16.21 -23.72
N PHE A 89 -14.16 -15.29 -23.68
CA PHE A 89 -13.12 -15.27 -22.65
C PHE A 89 -13.58 -14.44 -21.45
N ILE A 90 -13.66 -15.10 -20.29
CA ILE A 90 -13.96 -14.44 -19.00
C ILE A 90 -12.65 -13.90 -18.43
N SER A 91 -12.50 -12.57 -18.43
CA SER A 91 -11.32 -11.87 -17.91
C SER A 91 -11.47 -11.51 -16.44
N SER A 92 -12.69 -11.38 -15.93
CA SER A 92 -12.94 -11.02 -14.53
C SER A 92 -14.22 -11.65 -13.99
N TYR A 93 -14.16 -12.07 -12.74
CA TYR A 93 -15.30 -12.51 -11.94
C TYR A 93 -15.10 -12.00 -10.51
N ASN A 94 -16.14 -11.41 -9.93
CA ASN A 94 -16.17 -11.06 -8.52
C ASN A 94 -17.55 -11.33 -7.96
N THR A 95 -17.61 -11.96 -6.79
CA THR A 95 -18.84 -12.10 -6.03
C THR A 95 -18.66 -11.48 -4.65
N TYR A 96 -19.65 -10.70 -4.26
CA TYR A 96 -19.78 -10.22 -2.91
C TYR A 96 -21.00 -10.87 -2.28
N ASP A 97 -20.77 -11.45 -1.12
CA ASP A 97 -21.81 -11.95 -0.23
C ASP A 97 -21.56 -11.28 1.11
N TYR A 98 -22.44 -10.36 1.52
CA TYR A 98 -22.27 -9.65 2.78
C TYR A 98 -22.32 -10.66 3.93
N MET A 99 -21.15 -11.01 4.42
CA MET A 99 -21.01 -11.75 5.66
C MET A 99 -20.86 -10.69 6.76
N PRO A 100 -21.86 -10.50 7.65
CA PRO A 100 -21.66 -9.64 8.82
C PRO A 100 -20.45 -10.15 9.58
N ASN A 101 -19.54 -9.23 9.96
CA ASN A 101 -18.25 -9.49 10.62
C ASN A 101 -18.22 -10.86 11.30
N VAL A 102 -17.74 -11.87 10.57
CA VAL A 102 -17.64 -13.20 11.10
C VAL A 102 -16.41 -13.15 11.98
N ASP A 103 -16.58 -13.32 13.30
CA ASP A 103 -15.47 -13.61 14.20
C ASP A 103 -14.50 -14.56 13.50
N LYS A 104 -13.18 -14.31 13.59
CA LYS A 104 -12.18 -15.23 13.00
C LYS A 104 -12.51 -16.67 13.41
N LYS A 105 -12.41 -17.61 12.48
CA LYS A 105 -12.58 -19.04 12.72
C LYS A 105 -11.40 -19.80 12.16
N ILE A 106 -11.28 -21.08 12.52
CA ILE A 106 -10.34 -21.96 11.84
C ILE A 106 -10.79 -22.14 10.37
N PRO A 107 -9.89 -21.94 9.38
CA PRO A 107 -10.13 -22.27 7.98
C PRO A 107 -10.63 -23.71 7.83
N LYS A 108 -11.69 -23.90 7.05
CA LYS A 108 -12.21 -25.24 6.73
C LYS A 108 -11.39 -25.90 5.63
N TYR A 109 -10.84 -25.09 4.73
CA TYR A 109 -9.99 -25.53 3.63
C TYR A 109 -8.57 -25.09 3.90
N SER A 110 -7.62 -25.99 3.66
CA SER A 110 -6.18 -25.69 3.64
C SER A 110 -5.79 -24.89 2.40
N LYS A 111 -4.59 -24.32 2.41
CA LYS A 111 -3.99 -23.63 1.27
C LYS A 111 -3.90 -24.56 0.04
N GLU A 112 -3.47 -25.80 0.25
CA GLU A 112 -3.33 -26.81 -0.81
C GLU A 112 -4.68 -27.20 -1.40
N GLN A 113 -5.74 -27.27 -0.59
CA GLN A 113 -7.10 -27.46 -1.07
C GLN A 113 -7.59 -26.26 -1.87
N ALA A 114 -7.28 -25.04 -1.41
CA ALA A 114 -7.62 -23.82 -2.14
C ALA A 114 -6.92 -23.74 -3.50
N TYR A 115 -5.66 -24.20 -3.62
CA TYR A 115 -4.96 -24.31 -4.90
C TYR A 115 -5.67 -25.26 -5.87
N LYS A 116 -6.12 -26.42 -5.39
CA LYS A 116 -6.89 -27.37 -6.22
C LYS A 116 -8.22 -26.79 -6.67
N ILE A 117 -8.93 -26.09 -5.78
CA ILE A 117 -10.20 -25.39 -6.10
C ILE A 117 -9.95 -24.32 -7.17
N ALA A 118 -8.87 -23.55 -7.02
CA ALA A 118 -8.47 -22.52 -7.95
C ALA A 118 -8.20 -23.08 -9.35
N GLU A 119 -7.36 -24.10 -9.46
CA GLU A 119 -7.05 -24.76 -10.74
C GLU A 119 -8.30 -25.32 -11.41
N GLN A 120 -9.17 -25.97 -10.64
CA GLN A 120 -10.45 -26.48 -11.15
C GLN A 120 -11.35 -25.36 -11.67
N PHE A 121 -11.43 -24.23 -10.97
CA PHE A 121 -12.20 -23.07 -11.40
C PHE A 121 -11.62 -22.47 -12.69
N VAL A 122 -10.31 -22.25 -12.78
CA VAL A 122 -9.71 -21.71 -14.01
C VAL A 122 -9.93 -22.66 -15.19
N ASN A 123 -9.76 -23.97 -14.98
CA ASN A 123 -9.99 -24.96 -16.02
C ASN A 123 -11.45 -25.03 -16.49
N SER A 124 -12.42 -24.74 -15.61
CA SER A 124 -13.83 -24.69 -16.00
C SER A 124 -14.13 -23.50 -16.91
N LEU A 125 -13.46 -22.36 -16.68
CA LEU A 125 -13.57 -21.16 -17.52
C LEU A 125 -12.85 -21.37 -18.86
N ASN A 126 -11.56 -21.72 -18.82
CA ASN A 126 -10.75 -21.99 -20.00
C ASN A 126 -9.61 -23.00 -19.68
N PRO A 127 -9.70 -24.25 -20.18
CA PRO A 127 -8.75 -25.32 -19.83
C PRO A 127 -7.32 -25.09 -20.36
N LYS A 128 -7.14 -24.21 -21.37
CA LYS A 128 -5.81 -23.95 -21.96
C LYS A 128 -4.95 -23.01 -21.11
N LEU A 129 -5.55 -22.26 -20.17
CA LEU A 129 -4.80 -21.30 -19.37
C LEU A 129 -3.73 -21.97 -18.52
N MET A 130 -4.01 -23.14 -17.94
CA MET A 130 -3.04 -23.84 -17.07
C MET A 130 -1.84 -24.44 -17.82
N ASP A 131 -1.89 -24.51 -19.16
CA ASP A 131 -0.76 -24.92 -19.98
C ASP A 131 0.37 -23.89 -19.89
N GLU A 132 0.01 -22.60 -19.96
CA GLU A 132 0.95 -21.47 -20.01
C GLU A 132 1.14 -20.76 -18.66
N PHE A 133 0.13 -20.76 -17.80
CA PHE A 133 0.19 -20.08 -16.50
C PHE A 133 0.65 -21.03 -15.39
N LYS A 134 1.66 -20.60 -14.62
CA LYS A 134 2.23 -21.38 -13.52
C LYS A 134 2.06 -20.64 -12.21
N LEU A 135 1.81 -21.40 -11.14
CA LEU A 135 1.65 -20.86 -9.79
C LEU A 135 2.87 -20.02 -9.43
N ASN A 136 2.62 -18.77 -9.07
CA ASN A 136 3.60 -17.87 -8.51
C ASN A 136 3.26 -17.71 -7.04
N GLU A 137 3.96 -18.46 -6.19
CA GLU A 137 3.66 -18.55 -4.77
C GLU A 137 3.66 -17.15 -4.11
N THR A 138 2.48 -16.72 -3.68
CA THR A 138 2.30 -15.58 -2.78
C THR A 138 1.70 -16.11 -1.47
N ASN A 139 2.29 -15.70 -0.33
CA ASN A 139 1.95 -16.22 1.00
C ASN A 139 0.93 -15.35 1.75
N ALA A 140 0.10 -14.58 1.05
CA ALA A 140 -0.87 -13.71 1.71
C ALA A 140 -2.16 -14.48 2.02
N TYR A 141 -2.32 -14.92 3.27
CA TYR A 141 -3.65 -15.13 3.84
C TYR A 141 -4.34 -13.76 3.86
N GLY A 142 -5.36 -13.59 3.01
CA GLY A 142 -6.06 -12.33 2.86
C GLY A 142 -6.79 -11.96 4.14
N TYR A 143 -6.85 -10.66 4.45
CA TYR A 143 -7.51 -10.09 5.64
C TYR A 143 -8.97 -10.58 5.81
N ASN A 144 -9.65 -10.91 4.70
CA ASN A 144 -11.04 -11.38 4.70
C ASN A 144 -11.19 -12.92 4.81
N GLY A 145 -10.14 -13.64 5.21
CA GLY A 145 -10.16 -15.10 5.30
C GLY A 145 -10.18 -15.80 3.93
N GLY A 146 -9.58 -15.20 2.92
CA GLY A 146 -9.39 -15.79 1.59
C GLY A 146 -7.94 -16.16 1.33
N TYR A 147 -7.69 -17.25 0.61
CA TYR A 147 -6.38 -17.53 0.04
C TYR A 147 -6.26 -16.81 -1.29
N ASN A 148 -5.38 -15.80 -1.35
CA ASN A 148 -5.04 -15.14 -2.60
C ASN A 148 -3.99 -15.97 -3.34
N ILE A 149 -4.26 -16.24 -4.62
CA ILE A 149 -3.48 -17.15 -5.44
C ILE A 149 -3.16 -16.43 -6.74
N ASN A 150 -1.88 -16.41 -7.09
CA ASN A 150 -1.37 -15.76 -8.28
C ASN A 150 -0.72 -16.81 -9.20
N TYR A 151 -1.04 -16.75 -10.49
CA TYR A 151 -0.35 -17.49 -11.54
C TYR A 151 0.23 -16.47 -12.52
N ILE A 152 1.41 -16.76 -13.05
CA ILE A 152 2.07 -15.91 -14.05
C ILE A 152 2.31 -16.75 -15.30
N ARG A 153 2.08 -16.15 -16.47
CA ARG A 153 2.37 -16.80 -17.75
C ARG A 153 3.87 -17.06 -17.88
N GLN A 154 4.22 -18.27 -18.30
CA GLN A 154 5.58 -18.65 -18.63
C GLN A 154 5.65 -19.07 -20.09
N VAL A 155 6.55 -18.43 -20.84
CA VAL A 155 6.86 -18.77 -22.23
C VAL A 155 8.31 -19.25 -22.26
N ASN A 156 8.56 -20.47 -22.74
CA ASN A 156 9.88 -21.11 -22.70
C ASN A 156 10.51 -21.16 -21.29
N GLY A 157 9.67 -21.25 -20.24
CA GLY A 157 10.12 -21.21 -18.83
C GLY A 157 10.48 -19.81 -18.31
N ILE A 158 10.35 -18.75 -19.13
CA ILE A 158 10.62 -17.36 -18.76
C ILE A 158 9.30 -16.69 -18.37
N LYS A 159 9.29 -15.96 -17.25
CA LYS A 159 8.09 -15.27 -16.73
C LYS A 159 7.74 -14.07 -17.59
N PHE A 160 6.45 -13.92 -17.89
CA PHE A 160 5.87 -12.69 -18.45
C PHE A 160 4.90 -12.09 -17.44
N ARG A 161 5.42 -11.25 -16.55
CA ARG A 161 4.70 -10.75 -15.35
C ARG A 161 3.45 -9.92 -15.69
N SER A 162 3.39 -9.29 -16.85
CA SER A 162 2.22 -8.54 -17.32
C SER A 162 1.04 -9.45 -17.64
N ASN A 163 1.24 -10.76 -17.79
CA ASN A 163 0.17 -11.75 -17.91
C ASN A 163 0.07 -12.57 -16.62
N TYR A 164 -1.07 -12.45 -15.95
CA TYR A 164 -1.30 -13.10 -14.68
C TYR A 164 -2.74 -13.60 -14.55
N ILE A 165 -2.93 -14.52 -13.61
CA ILE A 165 -4.24 -14.88 -13.06
C ILE A 165 -4.16 -14.61 -11.56
N ASN A 166 -4.99 -13.70 -11.08
CA ASN A 166 -5.20 -13.47 -9.66
C ASN A 166 -6.56 -14.01 -9.28
N LEU A 167 -6.64 -14.82 -8.23
CA LEU A 167 -7.91 -15.30 -7.72
C LEU A 167 -7.85 -15.46 -6.21
N SER A 168 -9.02 -15.38 -5.58
CA SER A 168 -9.15 -15.56 -4.14
C SER A 168 -10.17 -16.63 -3.83
N VAL A 169 -9.80 -17.58 -2.96
CA VAL A 169 -10.67 -18.67 -2.50
C VAL A 169 -11.00 -18.45 -1.03
N ASN A 170 -12.28 -18.36 -0.69
CA ASN A 170 -12.71 -18.22 0.70
C ASN A 170 -12.33 -19.47 1.51
N SER A 171 -11.56 -19.30 2.58
CA SER A 171 -10.98 -20.39 3.37
C SER A 171 -12.01 -21.19 4.18
N TYR A 172 -13.22 -20.67 4.35
CA TYR A 172 -14.31 -21.31 5.10
C TYR A 172 -15.31 -22.03 4.21
N THR A 173 -15.66 -21.44 3.06
CA THR A 173 -16.68 -21.98 2.15
C THR A 173 -16.09 -22.78 1.00
N GLY A 174 -14.84 -22.49 0.62
CA GLY A 174 -14.20 -23.05 -0.57
C GLY A 174 -14.70 -22.45 -1.87
N LYS A 175 -15.50 -21.37 -1.82
CA LYS A 175 -15.95 -20.66 -3.01
C LYS A 175 -14.84 -19.72 -3.51
N VAL A 176 -14.67 -19.65 -4.83
CA VAL A 176 -13.91 -18.56 -5.46
C VAL A 176 -14.73 -17.28 -5.29
N ILE A 177 -14.11 -16.24 -4.73
CA ILE A 177 -14.77 -14.96 -4.48
C ILE A 177 -14.36 -13.90 -5.51
N SER A 178 -13.14 -14.00 -6.02
CA SER A 178 -12.63 -13.12 -7.07
C SER A 178 -11.70 -13.87 -8.00
N TYR A 179 -11.68 -13.43 -9.25
CA TYR A 179 -10.81 -13.91 -10.31
C TYR A 179 -10.58 -12.76 -11.30
N THR A 180 -9.34 -12.59 -11.72
CA THR A 180 -8.93 -11.67 -12.76
C THR A 180 -7.84 -12.34 -13.57
N CYS A 181 -8.00 -12.40 -14.88
CA CYS A 181 -7.01 -12.90 -15.81
C CYS A 181 -6.66 -11.80 -16.81
N ASN A 182 -5.39 -11.41 -16.78
CA ASN A 182 -4.80 -10.59 -17.82
C ASN A 182 -3.99 -11.50 -18.75
N TYR A 183 -4.45 -11.63 -19.99
CA TYR A 183 -3.87 -12.59 -20.94
C TYR A 183 -3.83 -12.00 -22.35
N SER A 184 -2.62 -11.71 -22.80
CA SER A 184 -2.34 -11.23 -24.16
C SER A 184 -2.20 -12.43 -25.09
N LYS A 185 -3.33 -13.03 -25.47
CA LYS A 185 -3.38 -14.31 -26.22
C LYS A 185 -2.54 -14.31 -27.49
N ASN A 186 -2.53 -13.18 -28.22
CA ASN A 186 -1.85 -13.04 -29.51
C ASN A 186 -0.47 -12.35 -29.41
N ALA A 187 0.08 -12.21 -28.19
CA ALA A 187 1.39 -11.61 -28.00
C ALA A 187 2.49 -12.39 -28.73
N LYS A 188 3.35 -11.67 -29.44
CA LYS A 188 4.56 -12.19 -30.05
C LYS A 188 5.71 -12.03 -29.09
N PHE A 189 6.42 -13.12 -28.84
CA PHE A 189 7.53 -13.17 -27.89
C PHE A 189 8.85 -13.20 -28.64
N GLU A 190 9.80 -12.38 -28.18
CA GLU A 190 11.18 -12.43 -28.65
C GLU A 190 11.80 -13.82 -28.41
N ASP A 191 12.66 -14.23 -29.35
CA ASP A 191 13.30 -15.54 -29.37
C ASP A 191 14.34 -15.68 -28.25
N ALA A 192 14.03 -16.52 -27.26
CA ALA A 192 14.88 -16.79 -26.12
C ALA A 192 16.18 -17.56 -26.46
N SER A 193 16.34 -18.08 -27.68
CA SER A 193 17.56 -18.83 -28.07
C SER A 193 18.80 -17.95 -28.26
N LYS A 194 18.62 -16.63 -28.40
CA LYS A 194 19.70 -15.67 -28.71
C LYS A 194 20.17 -14.86 -27.50
N ILE A 195 19.69 -15.20 -26.31
CA ILE A 195 19.99 -14.41 -25.12
C ILE A 195 21.45 -14.54 -24.68
N ILE A 196 22.02 -13.46 -24.18
CA ILE A 196 23.29 -13.46 -23.48
C ILE A 196 23.17 -14.24 -22.17
N SER A 197 24.28 -14.76 -21.66
CA SER A 197 24.31 -15.44 -20.36
C SER A 197 24.05 -14.48 -19.20
N LEU A 198 23.56 -15.02 -18.07
CA LEU A 198 23.38 -14.23 -16.84
C LEU A 198 24.66 -13.50 -16.40
N ASN A 199 25.83 -14.13 -16.53
CA ASN A 199 27.11 -13.49 -16.18
C ASN A 199 27.44 -12.31 -17.10
N GLN A 200 27.12 -12.41 -18.40
CA GLN A 200 27.28 -11.28 -19.33
C GLN A 200 26.31 -10.16 -18.99
N ALA A 201 25.06 -10.48 -18.67
CA ALA A 201 24.07 -9.49 -18.26
C ALA A 201 24.47 -8.78 -16.95
N GLN A 202 24.97 -9.52 -15.96
CA GLN A 202 25.49 -8.96 -14.71
C GLN A 202 26.68 -8.01 -14.95
N LYS A 203 27.56 -8.36 -15.89
CA LYS A 203 28.66 -7.49 -16.31
C LYS A 203 28.14 -6.22 -17.00
N SER A 204 27.24 -6.35 -17.98
CA SER A 204 26.59 -5.21 -18.63
C SER A 204 25.86 -4.32 -17.63
N PHE A 205 25.17 -4.90 -16.64
CA PHE A 205 24.56 -4.15 -15.56
C PHE A 205 25.61 -3.35 -14.81
N ALA A 206 26.67 -3.98 -14.30
CA ALA A 206 27.69 -3.29 -13.53
C ALA A 206 28.41 -2.17 -14.30
N GLU A 207 28.66 -2.38 -15.60
CA GLU A 207 29.40 -1.44 -16.45
C GLU A 207 28.52 -0.30 -17.01
N LYS A 208 27.30 -0.59 -17.43
CA LYS A 208 26.46 0.33 -18.23
C LYS A 208 25.29 0.93 -17.46
N LEU A 209 24.69 0.19 -16.52
CA LEU A 209 23.51 0.64 -15.75
C LEU A 209 23.91 0.99 -14.31
N GLY A 210 24.30 -0.03 -13.54
CA GLY A 210 25.02 0.07 -12.28
C GLY A 210 24.20 0.61 -11.11
N LEU A 211 24.89 0.72 -9.98
CA LEU A 211 24.39 1.29 -8.74
C LEU A 211 25.00 2.67 -8.50
N LYS A 212 24.30 3.52 -7.76
CA LYS A 212 24.83 4.76 -7.18
C LYS A 212 24.71 4.75 -5.66
N LEU A 213 25.69 5.36 -5.01
CA LEU A 213 25.67 5.64 -3.58
C LEU A 213 24.79 6.87 -3.34
N VAL A 214 23.88 6.78 -2.37
CA VAL A 214 23.00 7.88 -1.95
C VAL A 214 22.88 7.93 -0.43
N TYR A 215 22.58 9.10 0.11
CA TYR A 215 22.01 9.25 1.44
C TYR A 215 20.49 9.10 1.35
N ASN A 216 19.93 8.23 2.16
CA ASN A 216 18.49 8.14 2.38
C ASN A 216 18.18 8.63 3.80
N VAL A 217 16.92 9.02 4.03
CA VAL A 217 16.46 9.51 5.33
C VAL A 217 15.51 8.49 5.96
N LYS A 218 15.80 8.08 7.18
CA LYS A 218 14.90 7.29 8.04
C LYS A 218 14.50 8.10 9.26
N PHE A 219 13.45 7.66 9.95
CA PHE A 219 13.00 8.29 11.19
C PHE A 219 13.20 7.34 12.37
N GLU A 220 14.02 7.74 13.33
CA GLU A 220 14.20 7.05 14.60
C GLU A 220 13.69 7.93 15.73
N ASN A 221 12.66 7.44 16.44
CA ASN A 221 11.99 8.20 17.52
C ASN A 221 11.60 9.63 17.10
N ASP A 222 10.94 9.73 15.94
CA ASP A 222 10.50 10.97 15.30
C ASP A 222 11.63 11.93 14.92
N LYS A 223 12.89 11.49 14.97
CA LYS A 223 14.05 12.26 14.52
C LYS A 223 14.54 11.75 13.18
N PRO A 224 14.73 12.63 12.19
CA PRO A 224 15.28 12.23 10.91
C PRO A 224 16.78 11.93 11.05
N GLU A 225 17.18 10.76 10.57
CA GLU A 225 18.56 10.30 10.50
C GLU A 225 18.91 9.91 9.07
N THR A 226 20.15 10.18 8.65
CA THR A 226 20.62 9.73 7.34
C THR A 226 21.29 8.37 7.44
N TYR A 227 21.23 7.60 6.36
CA TYR A 227 22.03 6.40 6.17
C TYR A 227 22.49 6.31 4.72
N LEU A 228 23.67 5.71 4.51
CA LEU A 228 24.24 5.51 3.17
C LEU A 228 23.80 4.17 2.59
N SER A 229 23.42 4.17 1.33
CA SER A 229 23.02 2.96 0.62
C SER A 229 23.28 3.02 -0.88
N TYR A 230 23.41 1.85 -1.49
CA TYR A 230 23.47 1.67 -2.93
C TYR A 230 22.07 1.38 -3.48
N VAL A 231 21.69 2.15 -4.51
CA VAL A 231 20.41 2.01 -5.25
C VAL A 231 20.69 1.97 -6.75
N PRO A 232 19.79 1.41 -7.59
CA PRO A 232 19.92 1.47 -9.06
C PRO A 232 20.04 2.92 -9.56
N LYS A 233 20.90 3.16 -10.57
CA LYS A 233 21.02 4.50 -11.17
C LYS A 233 19.75 4.94 -11.90
N ALA A 234 19.01 4.00 -12.45
CA ALA A 234 17.72 4.20 -13.08
C ALA A 234 16.79 3.02 -12.75
N THR A 235 15.52 3.31 -12.49
CA THR A 235 14.50 2.31 -12.13
C THR A 235 13.67 1.83 -13.32
N ASN A 236 13.65 2.62 -14.40
CA ASN A 236 12.92 2.32 -15.64
C ASN A 236 13.80 1.72 -16.75
N LYS A 237 15.04 1.36 -16.46
CA LYS A 237 15.98 0.80 -17.43
C LYS A 237 16.37 -0.63 -17.11
N TYR A 238 16.74 -1.39 -18.13
CA TYR A 238 17.13 -2.78 -18.02
C TYR A 238 18.26 -3.14 -18.98
N ILE A 239 18.84 -4.33 -18.83
CA ILE A 239 19.79 -4.87 -19.80
C ILE A 239 19.03 -5.73 -20.78
N ASP A 240 19.01 -5.33 -22.05
CA ASP A 240 18.42 -6.09 -23.13
C ASP A 240 19.07 -7.47 -23.23
N ALA A 241 18.25 -8.51 -23.28
CA ALA A 241 18.74 -9.87 -23.13
C ALA A 241 19.47 -10.39 -24.38
N VAL A 242 19.32 -9.77 -25.54
CA VAL A 242 19.96 -10.22 -26.80
C VAL A 242 21.24 -9.44 -27.09
N THR A 243 21.20 -8.13 -26.91
CA THR A 243 22.30 -7.20 -27.22
C THR A 243 23.21 -6.96 -26.02
N GLY A 244 22.69 -7.06 -24.80
CA GLY A 244 23.41 -6.66 -23.58
C GLY A 244 23.61 -5.16 -23.45
N GLU A 245 22.86 -4.35 -24.20
CA GLU A 245 22.79 -2.89 -24.07
C GLU A 245 21.73 -2.45 -23.05
N VAL A 246 21.78 -1.18 -22.66
CA VAL A 246 20.81 -0.59 -21.73
C VAL A 246 19.61 -0.08 -22.51
N GLU A 247 18.43 -0.59 -22.20
CA GLU A 247 17.17 -0.16 -22.80
C GLU A 247 16.20 0.42 -21.76
N THR A 248 15.21 1.17 -22.22
CA THR A 248 14.17 1.78 -21.38
C THR A 248 12.88 0.99 -21.46
N ALA A 249 12.30 0.64 -20.31
CA ALA A 249 11.01 -0.04 -20.26
C ALA A 249 9.87 0.95 -20.56
N THR A 250 9.12 0.71 -21.64
CA THR A 250 8.00 1.56 -22.10
C THR A 250 6.81 1.58 -21.14
N ASN A 251 6.66 0.56 -20.28
CA ASN A 251 5.58 0.43 -19.29
C ASN A 251 6.10 0.30 -17.84
N TYR A 252 7.15 1.07 -17.50
CA TYR A 252 7.88 0.92 -16.23
C TYR A 252 7.01 1.04 -14.96
N ARG A 253 5.90 1.79 -15.00
CA ARG A 253 4.96 1.94 -13.87
C ARG A 253 4.39 0.60 -13.37
N LEU A 254 4.37 -0.45 -14.21
CA LEU A 254 3.96 -1.80 -13.81
C LEU A 254 4.96 -2.51 -12.88
N TYR A 255 6.19 -2.01 -12.80
CA TYR A 255 7.29 -2.61 -12.05
C TYR A 255 7.64 -1.82 -10.78
N GLU A 256 7.00 -0.67 -10.54
CA GLU A 256 7.16 0.20 -9.37
C GLU A 256 6.33 -0.23 -8.14
N ASN A 257 6.19 -1.53 -7.86
CA ASN A 257 5.57 -1.99 -6.60
C ASN A 257 6.57 -1.96 -5.43
N GLY A 258 7.27 -0.84 -5.28
CA GLY A 258 8.26 -0.61 -4.22
C GLY A 258 8.34 0.83 -3.72
N ALA A 259 7.43 1.70 -4.19
CA ALA A 259 7.26 3.02 -3.60
C ALA A 259 6.96 2.83 -2.10
N SER A 260 7.80 3.45 -1.25
CA SER A 260 7.55 3.45 0.18
C SER A 260 6.14 3.98 0.46
N SER A 261 5.49 3.54 1.53
CA SER A 261 4.23 4.16 2.00
C SER A 261 4.39 5.67 2.21
N GLN A 262 5.62 6.13 2.42
CA GLN A 262 6.01 7.54 2.43
C GLN A 262 5.99 8.13 1.02
N TYR A 263 6.52 7.48 -0.02
CA TYR A 263 6.43 7.92 -1.42
C TYR A 263 4.99 7.99 -1.92
N GLU A 264 4.13 7.03 -1.55
CA GLU A 264 2.69 7.12 -1.84
C GLU A 264 2.03 8.29 -1.09
N LYS A 265 2.34 8.47 0.20
CA LYS A 265 1.86 9.63 0.98
C LYS A 265 2.39 10.96 0.42
N LEU A 266 3.65 10.98 -0.05
CA LEU A 266 4.33 12.11 -0.69
C LEU A 266 3.72 12.40 -2.06
N ALA A 267 3.43 11.39 -2.88
CA ALA A 267 2.75 11.55 -4.17
C ALA A 267 1.31 12.02 -3.99
N ILE A 268 0.60 11.53 -2.96
CA ILE A 268 -0.74 12.01 -2.59
C ILE A 268 -0.68 13.47 -2.15
N MET A 269 0.31 13.87 -1.34
CA MET A 269 0.49 15.26 -0.91
C MET A 269 0.94 16.19 -2.06
N ASP A 270 1.84 15.73 -2.93
CA ASP A 270 2.37 16.42 -4.11
C ASP A 270 1.32 16.56 -5.23
N ALA A 271 0.36 15.62 -5.30
CA ALA A 271 -0.83 15.70 -6.15
C ALA A 271 -1.92 16.59 -5.54
N ALA A 272 -2.01 16.68 -4.21
CA ALA A 272 -3.07 17.40 -3.52
C ALA A 272 -2.71 18.84 -3.13
N GLY A 273 -1.47 19.31 -3.39
CA GLY A 273 -1.03 20.68 -3.10
C GLY A 273 -1.24 21.10 -1.64
N THR A 274 -1.28 20.15 -0.72
CA THR A 274 -1.83 20.35 0.62
C THR A 274 -0.76 20.82 1.60
N VAL A 275 -1.07 21.87 2.36
CA VAL A 275 -0.16 22.44 3.36
C VAL A 275 -0.06 21.53 4.58
N SER A 276 1.14 21.42 5.12
CA SER A 276 1.58 20.18 5.74
C SER A 276 1.81 20.26 7.26
N ASN A 277 1.65 21.44 7.87
CA ASN A 277 1.91 21.64 9.30
C ASN A 277 0.69 21.29 10.19
N ILE A 278 0.95 20.67 11.33
CA ILE A 278 -0.07 20.25 12.31
C ILE A 278 -0.41 21.42 13.23
N ALA A 279 -1.69 21.80 13.29
CA ALA A 279 -2.17 22.87 14.17
C ALA A 279 -1.98 22.50 15.64
N LEU A 280 -1.47 23.45 16.43
CA LEU A 280 -1.32 23.30 17.88
C LEU A 280 -2.68 23.47 18.58
N THR A 281 -2.88 22.72 19.66
CA THR A 281 -4.01 22.92 20.58
C THR A 281 -3.84 24.21 21.41
N PRO A 282 -4.91 24.76 22.01
CA PRO A 282 -4.81 25.95 22.86
C PRO A 282 -3.78 25.82 23.99
N ASP A 283 -3.73 24.67 24.65
CA ASP A 283 -2.76 24.38 25.72
C ASP A 283 -1.32 24.30 25.19
N GLU A 284 -1.12 23.75 23.99
CA GLU A 284 0.18 23.73 23.32
C GLU A 284 0.61 25.13 22.84
N LEU A 285 -0.33 25.99 22.43
CA LEU A 285 -0.07 27.38 22.08
C LEU A 285 0.37 28.18 23.30
N GLU A 286 -0.25 27.96 24.46
CA GLU A 286 0.16 28.59 25.73
C GLU A 286 1.59 28.19 26.12
N ALA A 287 1.93 26.90 26.04
CA ALA A 287 3.28 26.40 26.32
C ALA A 287 4.36 26.91 25.32
N VAL A 288 3.94 27.30 24.11
CA VAL A 288 4.83 27.79 23.04
C VAL A 288 4.96 29.32 23.04
N ASN A 289 3.98 30.05 23.58
CA ASN A 289 4.03 31.51 23.70
C ASN A 289 5.18 32.00 24.60
N ASP A 290 5.68 31.16 25.51
CA ASP A 290 6.84 31.43 26.36
C ASP A 290 8.20 31.23 25.64
N ILE A 291 8.21 30.73 24.41
CA ILE A 291 9.44 30.56 23.62
C ILE A 291 9.87 31.92 23.04
N SER A 292 10.78 32.60 23.73
CA SER A 292 11.22 33.99 23.48
C SER A 292 11.87 34.30 22.13
N ASN A 293 11.94 33.35 21.19
CA ASN A 293 12.69 33.47 19.93
C ASN A 293 11.86 33.21 18.66
N LEU A 294 10.52 33.23 18.74
CA LEU A 294 9.65 33.10 17.56
C LEU A 294 9.31 34.46 16.94
N ILE A 295 9.26 34.56 15.62
CA ILE A 295 8.72 35.72 14.91
C ILE A 295 7.19 35.77 15.11
N THR A 296 6.66 36.99 15.20
CA THR A 296 5.21 37.18 15.29
C THR A 296 4.54 36.99 13.93
N LYS A 297 3.22 36.73 13.93
CA LYS A 297 2.38 36.75 12.73
C LYS A 297 2.57 38.03 11.90
N ASP A 298 2.61 39.20 12.55
CA ASP A 298 2.74 40.49 11.88
C ASP A 298 4.14 40.69 11.29
N THR A 299 5.18 40.15 11.95
CA THR A 299 6.54 40.10 11.41
C THR A 299 6.61 39.21 10.17
N ALA A 300 5.97 38.03 10.21
CA ALA A 300 5.89 37.12 9.08
C ALA A 300 5.14 37.77 7.89
N ASP A 301 3.96 38.37 8.14
CA ASP A 301 3.17 39.05 7.11
C ASP A 301 3.95 40.18 6.42
N LYS A 302 4.59 41.06 7.21
CA LYS A 302 5.40 42.16 6.67
C LYS A 302 6.55 41.66 5.79
N LYS A 303 7.22 40.57 6.21
CA LYS A 303 8.30 39.95 5.44
C LYS A 303 7.78 39.35 4.13
N LEU A 304 6.65 38.64 4.17
CA LEU A 304 6.08 38.03 2.96
C LEU A 304 5.62 39.08 1.95
N ARG A 305 5.03 40.18 2.42
CA ARG A 305 4.62 41.31 1.56
C ARG A 305 5.79 42.06 0.92
N SER A 306 6.99 41.99 1.51
CA SER A 306 8.19 42.62 0.94
C SER A 306 8.86 41.77 -0.15
N ILE A 307 8.47 40.49 -0.30
CA ILE A 307 9.02 39.60 -1.31
C ILE A 307 8.27 39.83 -2.62
N SER A 308 8.95 40.43 -3.59
CA SER A 308 8.35 40.79 -4.89
C SER A 308 7.80 39.60 -5.66
N ASN A 309 8.40 38.41 -5.54
CA ASN A 309 7.94 37.20 -6.22
C ASN A 309 6.47 36.84 -5.91
N PHE A 310 5.96 37.18 -4.72
CA PHE A 310 4.58 36.86 -4.35
C PHE A 310 3.55 37.91 -4.80
N ASN A 311 3.98 39.11 -5.19
CA ASN A 311 3.10 40.20 -5.63
C ASN A 311 1.93 40.49 -4.66
N LEU A 312 2.18 40.42 -3.35
CA LEU A 312 1.19 40.64 -2.29
C LEU A 312 0.93 42.15 -2.06
N ASP A 313 0.24 42.77 -3.02
CA ASP A 313 -0.21 44.16 -2.95
C ASP A 313 -1.32 44.39 -1.87
N SER A 314 -1.81 45.62 -1.78
CA SER A 314 -2.85 46.02 -0.81
C SER A 314 -4.23 45.38 -1.07
N SER A 315 -4.45 44.76 -2.24
CA SER A 315 -5.71 44.08 -2.57
C SER A 315 -5.80 42.66 -2.01
N PHE A 316 -4.68 42.08 -1.59
CA PHE A 316 -4.66 40.80 -0.87
C PHE A 316 -4.97 40.99 0.62
N LYS A 317 -6.05 40.35 1.08
CA LYS A 317 -6.42 40.27 2.50
C LYS A 317 -5.79 39.03 3.12
N LEU A 318 -5.19 39.18 4.30
CA LEU A 318 -4.77 38.03 5.12
C LEU A 318 -6.04 37.42 5.73
N THR A 319 -6.42 36.23 5.28
CA THR A 319 -7.66 35.55 5.68
C THR A 319 -7.42 34.50 6.76
N ASN A 320 -6.23 33.91 6.80
CA ASN A 320 -5.86 32.94 7.83
C ASN A 320 -4.39 33.07 8.23
N ALA A 321 -4.09 32.75 9.48
CA ALA A 321 -2.73 32.57 9.96
C ALA A 321 -2.71 31.53 11.06
N TYR A 322 -1.85 30.52 10.94
CA TYR A 322 -1.71 29.49 11.96
C TYR A 322 -0.25 29.15 12.24
N LEU A 323 0.04 28.86 13.51
CA LEU A 323 1.31 28.37 13.99
C LEU A 323 1.18 26.87 14.29
N GLY A 324 2.04 26.06 13.71
CA GLY A 324 1.99 24.61 13.83
C GLY A 324 3.37 23.97 13.92
N LYS A 325 3.41 22.71 14.36
CA LYS A 325 4.62 21.88 14.20
C LYS A 325 4.83 21.59 12.73
N ASP A 326 6.05 21.75 12.26
CA ASP A 326 6.44 21.26 10.95
C ASP A 326 6.56 19.74 11.02
N TRP A 327 5.75 19.03 10.25
CA TRP A 327 5.80 17.56 10.21
C TRP A 327 7.16 17.03 9.69
N ARG A 328 7.91 17.83 8.92
CA ARG A 328 9.26 17.49 8.42
C ARG A 328 10.29 17.50 9.55
N ASN A 329 10.03 18.27 10.60
CA ASN A 329 10.85 18.34 11.81
C ASN A 329 9.95 18.69 12.99
N SER A 330 9.58 17.67 13.77
CA SER A 330 8.65 17.79 14.90
C SER A 330 9.09 18.77 15.99
N ASN A 331 10.36 19.19 16.00
CA ASN A 331 10.92 20.15 16.95
C ASN A 331 10.93 21.60 16.40
N SER A 332 10.54 21.81 15.14
CA SER A 332 10.40 23.14 14.55
C SER A 332 8.94 23.57 14.45
N LEU A 333 8.74 24.87 14.65
CA LEU A 333 7.45 25.53 14.50
C LEU A 333 7.48 26.35 13.21
N ALA A 334 6.35 26.44 12.54
CA ALA A 334 6.21 27.18 11.30
C ALA A 334 4.88 27.94 11.26
N TRP A 335 4.97 29.18 10.78
CA TRP A 335 3.82 30.03 10.47
C TRP A 335 3.34 29.73 9.07
N THR A 336 2.04 29.59 8.90
CA THR A 336 1.41 29.55 7.59
C THR A 336 0.39 30.66 7.49
N LEU A 337 0.52 31.50 6.46
CA LEU A 337 -0.34 32.63 6.21
C LEU A 337 -1.07 32.42 4.88
N ALA A 338 -2.38 32.63 4.89
CA ALA A 338 -3.24 32.53 3.71
C ALA A 338 -3.76 33.92 3.31
N TYR A 339 -3.62 34.23 2.04
CA TYR A 339 -3.97 35.49 1.42
C TYR A 339 -5.02 35.27 0.36
N THR A 340 -6.02 36.14 0.32
CA THR A 340 -7.08 36.07 -0.69
C THR A 340 -7.29 37.44 -1.32
N LYS A 341 -7.32 37.48 -2.64
CA LYS A 341 -7.68 38.64 -3.47
C LYS A 341 -8.92 38.28 -4.28
N VAL A 342 -9.94 39.13 -4.23
CA VAL A 342 -11.12 38.95 -5.06
C VAL A 342 -10.82 39.47 -6.47
N LEU A 343 -11.01 38.64 -7.49
CA LEU A 343 -10.81 39.00 -8.89
C LEU A 343 -12.12 39.45 -9.54
N ASP A 344 -13.21 38.75 -9.26
CA ASP A 344 -14.56 39.07 -9.75
C ASP A 344 -15.59 38.56 -8.72
N GLU A 345 -16.24 39.48 -8.00
CA GLU A 345 -17.27 39.14 -7.00
C GLU A 345 -18.48 38.44 -7.62
N SER A 346 -18.88 38.81 -8.84
CA SER A 346 -20.08 38.29 -9.48
C SER A 346 -19.96 36.82 -9.88
N LYS A 347 -18.74 36.41 -10.23
CA LYS A 347 -18.40 35.03 -10.60
C LYS A 347 -17.80 34.23 -9.45
N LYS A 348 -17.71 34.83 -8.25
CA LYS A 348 -17.04 34.25 -7.07
C LYS A 348 -15.60 33.82 -7.37
N LEU A 349 -14.88 34.59 -8.19
CA LEU A 349 -13.51 34.29 -8.57
C LEU A 349 -12.54 34.96 -7.60
N THR A 350 -11.75 34.15 -6.92
CA THR A 350 -10.71 34.57 -5.97
C THR A 350 -9.35 34.03 -6.39
N ARG A 351 -8.31 34.77 -6.02
CA ARG A 351 -6.93 34.33 -6.01
C ARG A 351 -6.48 34.11 -4.58
N GLU A 352 -5.91 32.96 -4.33
CA GLU A 352 -5.49 32.42 -3.06
C GLU A 352 -4.00 32.11 -3.11
N LEU A 353 -3.29 32.61 -2.12
CA LEU A 353 -1.87 32.35 -1.89
C LEU A 353 -1.73 31.83 -0.47
N GLN A 354 -1.06 30.71 -0.28
CA GLN A 354 -0.71 30.18 1.03
C GLN A 354 0.80 30.02 1.12
N ILE A 355 1.40 30.61 2.15
CA ILE A 355 2.85 30.64 2.30
C ILE A 355 3.22 30.22 3.72
N THR A 356 4.19 29.32 3.82
CA THR A 356 4.68 28.79 5.09
C THR A 356 6.14 29.19 5.30
N VAL A 357 6.44 29.67 6.50
CA VAL A 357 7.77 30.11 6.93
C VAL A 357 8.13 29.51 8.29
N ASP A 358 9.42 29.26 8.50
CA ASP A 358 9.96 28.84 9.79
C ASP A 358 9.68 29.93 10.84
N ALA A 359 9.10 29.56 11.97
CA ALA A 359 8.62 30.51 12.97
C ALA A 359 9.76 31.13 13.79
N LYS A 360 11.02 30.67 13.68
CA LYS A 360 12.17 31.29 14.36
C LYS A 360 12.91 32.27 13.45
N THR A 361 13.09 31.88 12.20
CA THR A 361 13.97 32.57 11.23
C THR A 361 13.19 33.33 10.15
N GLY A 362 11.91 33.00 9.97
CA GLY A 362 11.09 33.45 8.84
C GLY A 362 11.57 32.93 7.50
N ALA A 363 12.45 31.93 7.45
CA ALA A 363 12.89 31.32 6.20
C ALA A 363 11.69 30.66 5.52
N LEU A 364 11.58 30.81 4.19
CA LEU A 364 10.54 30.14 3.42
C LEU A 364 10.67 28.62 3.53
N ILE A 365 9.53 27.93 3.53
CA ILE A 365 9.46 26.47 3.61
C ILE A 365 8.69 25.91 2.42
N GLU A 366 7.49 26.43 2.18
CA GLU A 366 6.63 26.09 1.05
C GLU A 366 5.72 27.26 0.70
N PHE A 367 5.28 27.30 -0.55
CA PHE A 367 4.18 28.15 -0.96
C PHE A 367 3.32 27.42 -1.99
N TRP A 368 2.06 27.83 -2.04
CA TRP A 368 1.11 27.46 -3.06
C TRP A 368 0.28 28.68 -3.45
N ALA A 369 -0.07 28.78 -4.71
CA ALA A 369 -0.87 29.83 -5.28
C ALA A 369 -1.78 29.23 -6.36
N ASN A 370 -3.06 29.58 -6.34
CA ASN A 370 -3.90 29.29 -7.49
C ASN A 370 -3.77 30.41 -8.53
N TYR A 371 -3.52 30.01 -9.76
CA TYR A 371 -3.58 30.90 -10.91
C TYR A 371 -4.75 30.48 -11.78
N MET A 372 -5.57 31.44 -12.16
CA MET A 372 -6.64 31.20 -13.11
C MET A 372 -6.13 31.54 -14.50
N SER A 373 -6.02 30.51 -15.33
CA SER A 373 -5.65 30.67 -16.73
C SER A 373 -6.84 31.19 -17.54
N PRO A 374 -6.63 32.12 -18.49
CA PRO A 374 -7.68 32.54 -19.41
C PRO A 374 -8.31 31.35 -20.15
N THR A 375 -9.60 31.45 -20.47
CA THR A 375 -10.25 30.44 -21.31
C THR A 375 -9.53 30.31 -22.66
N GLY A 376 -9.06 29.11 -22.98
CA GLY A 376 -8.28 28.85 -24.20
C GLY A 376 -6.80 29.21 -24.10
N ALA A 377 -6.27 29.40 -22.88
CA ALA A 377 -4.83 29.56 -22.68
C ALA A 377 -4.05 28.37 -23.24
N VAL A 378 -2.89 28.66 -23.82
CA VAL A 378 -1.96 27.67 -24.37
C VAL A 378 -0.60 27.78 -23.66
N PRO A 379 0.16 26.67 -23.56
CA PRO A 379 1.52 26.66 -23.05
C PRO A 379 2.41 27.76 -23.65
N GLN A 380 3.06 28.57 -22.79
CA GLN A 380 3.81 29.77 -23.22
C GLN A 380 5.33 29.58 -23.37
N LYS A 381 5.91 28.61 -22.64
CA LYS A 381 7.36 28.41 -22.52
C LYS A 381 7.77 26.98 -22.85
N SER A 382 8.98 26.82 -23.38
CA SER A 382 9.65 25.52 -23.43
C SER A 382 10.06 25.07 -22.03
N VAL A 383 10.39 23.78 -21.88
CA VAL A 383 10.88 23.22 -20.62
C VAL A 383 12.15 23.93 -20.14
N GLU A 384 13.08 24.27 -21.03
CA GLU A 384 14.33 24.97 -20.68
C GLU A 384 14.06 26.40 -20.18
N GLN A 385 13.13 27.11 -20.82
CA GLN A 385 12.74 28.45 -20.41
C GLN A 385 12.05 28.45 -19.05
N ALA A 386 11.11 27.52 -18.84
CA ALA A 386 10.43 27.36 -17.56
C ALA A 386 11.42 26.97 -16.46
N LYS A 387 12.35 26.06 -16.75
CA LYS A 387 13.41 25.68 -15.81
C LYS A 387 14.27 26.88 -15.40
N SER A 388 14.66 27.72 -16.37
CA SER A 388 15.43 28.95 -16.08
C SER A 388 14.67 29.90 -15.14
N ILE A 389 13.36 30.08 -15.35
CA ILE A 389 12.50 30.91 -14.48
C ILE A 389 12.44 30.33 -13.06
N CYS A 390 12.29 29.00 -12.94
CA CYS A 390 12.32 28.31 -11.66
C CYS A 390 13.68 28.45 -10.96
N ASP A 391 14.79 28.28 -11.69
CA ASP A 391 16.15 28.44 -11.16
C ASP A 391 16.40 29.86 -10.63
N GLU A 392 16.01 30.90 -11.37
CA GLU A 392 16.11 32.29 -10.94
C GLU A 392 15.27 32.57 -9.69
N THR A 393 14.06 32.00 -9.64
CA THR A 393 13.17 32.17 -8.49
C THR A 393 13.70 31.49 -7.25
N LEU A 394 14.21 30.25 -7.35
CA LEU A 394 14.82 29.55 -6.22
C LEU A 394 16.09 30.27 -5.73
N LYS A 395 16.91 30.83 -6.63
CA LYS A 395 18.07 31.67 -6.25
C LYS A 395 17.64 32.92 -5.48
N ALA A 396 16.54 33.55 -5.87
CA ALA A 396 16.03 34.74 -5.20
C ALA A 396 15.40 34.42 -3.82
N LEU A 397 14.62 33.35 -3.74
CA LEU A 397 13.85 33.01 -2.53
C LEU A 397 14.65 32.21 -1.49
N MET A 398 15.58 31.36 -1.93
CA MET A 398 16.27 30.39 -1.08
C MET A 398 17.75 30.19 -1.46
N PRO A 399 18.56 31.26 -1.54
CA PRO A 399 19.94 31.18 -2.06
C PRO A 399 20.82 30.16 -1.30
N ASP A 400 20.69 30.09 0.02
CA ASP A 400 21.49 29.19 0.87
C ASP A 400 21.18 27.70 0.63
N ILE A 401 19.95 27.38 0.22
CA ILE A 401 19.54 26.00 -0.08
C ILE A 401 19.86 25.68 -1.54
N TYR A 402 19.60 26.62 -2.45
CA TYR A 402 19.83 26.42 -3.88
C TYR A 402 21.30 26.09 -4.21
N THR A 403 22.25 26.69 -3.48
CA THR A 403 23.69 26.39 -3.64
C THR A 403 24.10 24.97 -3.20
N LYS A 404 23.22 24.24 -2.50
CA LYS A 404 23.47 22.90 -1.97
C LYS A 404 22.71 21.80 -2.70
N VAL A 405 21.97 22.15 -3.76
CA VAL A 405 21.17 21.19 -4.51
C VAL A 405 21.64 21.07 -5.95
N LYS A 406 21.35 19.92 -6.55
CA LYS A 406 21.56 19.60 -7.96
C LYS A 406 20.21 19.28 -8.58
N TYR A 407 19.97 19.74 -9.81
CA TYR A 407 18.78 19.36 -10.57
C TYR A 407 18.72 17.84 -10.78
N ASP A 408 17.54 17.26 -10.54
CA ASP A 408 17.24 15.84 -10.77
C ASP A 408 16.55 15.68 -12.13
N ASP A 409 17.34 15.33 -13.13
CA ASP A 409 16.88 15.06 -14.50
C ASP A 409 16.17 13.71 -14.65
N SER A 410 16.18 12.87 -13.61
CA SER A 410 15.51 11.57 -13.59
C SER A 410 14.08 11.63 -13.04
N TYR A 411 13.66 12.76 -12.49
CA TYR A 411 12.35 12.90 -11.83
C TYR A 411 11.18 12.92 -12.82
N ILE A 412 11.16 13.89 -13.73
CA ILE A 412 10.16 14.00 -14.80
C ILE A 412 10.90 14.36 -16.10
N THR A 413 10.67 13.55 -17.13
CA THR A 413 11.11 13.85 -18.49
C THR A 413 9.96 14.52 -19.24
N TYR A 414 10.25 15.66 -19.86
CA TYR A 414 9.30 16.39 -20.68
C TYR A 414 9.59 16.15 -22.14
N ASP A 415 8.53 16.01 -22.94
CA ASP A 415 8.65 15.94 -24.38
C ASP A 415 9.08 17.28 -24.98
N SER A 416 9.42 17.27 -26.27
CA SER A 416 9.78 18.49 -27.00
C SER A 416 8.60 19.46 -27.20
N LYS A 417 7.37 19.00 -26.97
CA LYS A 417 6.16 19.84 -27.05
C LYS A 417 5.95 20.57 -25.73
N PRO A 418 5.55 21.86 -25.76
CA PRO A 418 5.24 22.59 -24.55
C PRO A 418 4.07 21.98 -23.76
N GLU A 419 4.27 21.74 -22.47
CA GLU A 419 3.26 21.19 -21.56
C GLU A 419 2.48 22.29 -20.83
N ASN A 420 1.31 21.96 -20.29
CA ASN A 420 0.48 22.89 -19.50
C ASN A 420 1.16 23.33 -18.20
N SER A 421 2.01 22.48 -17.62
CA SER A 421 2.80 22.81 -16.46
C SER A 421 4.10 22.02 -16.45
N TYR A 422 5.10 22.58 -15.77
CA TYR A 422 6.36 21.91 -15.50
C TYR A 422 6.60 21.83 -14.00
N ARG A 423 7.31 20.81 -13.57
CA ARG A 423 7.74 20.58 -12.20
C ARG A 423 9.20 20.14 -12.22
N PHE A 424 10.00 20.78 -11.40
CA PHE A 424 11.44 20.55 -11.33
C PHE A 424 11.83 20.20 -9.91
N LYS A 425 12.61 19.13 -9.76
CA LYS A 425 13.14 18.67 -8.47
C LYS A 425 14.64 18.93 -8.40
N TYR A 426 15.11 19.36 -7.23
CA TYR A 426 16.50 19.65 -6.94
C TYR A 426 16.92 18.93 -5.65
N ILE A 427 17.79 17.93 -5.79
CA ILE A 427 18.23 17.05 -4.71
C ILE A 427 19.45 17.63 -3.99
N ARG A 428 19.47 17.54 -2.66
CA ARG A 428 20.62 17.95 -1.85
C ARG A 428 21.86 17.13 -2.18
N MET A 429 22.98 17.83 -2.33
CA MET A 429 24.32 17.25 -2.40
C MET A 429 25.02 17.46 -1.07
N GLU A 430 25.60 16.40 -0.52
CA GLU A 430 26.43 16.47 0.68
C GLU A 430 27.63 15.55 0.51
N ASN A 431 28.85 16.02 0.81
CA ASN A 431 30.09 15.25 0.61
C ASN A 431 30.24 14.61 -0.80
N GLY A 432 29.66 15.25 -1.84
CA GLY A 432 29.66 14.73 -3.22
C GLY A 432 28.64 13.62 -3.50
N VAL A 433 27.76 13.30 -2.54
CA VAL A 433 26.74 12.25 -2.64
C VAL A 433 25.34 12.88 -2.61
N GLU A 434 24.44 12.34 -3.42
CA GLU A 434 23.03 12.78 -3.50
C GLU A 434 22.25 12.33 -2.25
N CYS A 435 21.33 13.17 -1.77
CA CYS A 435 20.35 12.81 -0.74
C CYS A 435 18.93 12.95 -1.31
N PRO A 436 18.42 11.95 -2.07
CA PRO A 436 17.16 12.07 -2.82
C PRO A 436 15.93 12.36 -1.97
N ASP A 437 15.99 11.95 -0.68
CA ASP A 437 14.99 12.23 0.36
C ASP A 437 15.22 13.60 1.02
N ASN A 438 16.01 14.50 0.44
CA ASN A 438 16.17 15.87 0.92
C ASN A 438 16.30 16.81 -0.28
N TYR A 439 15.23 17.52 -0.61
CA TYR A 439 15.10 18.19 -1.90
C TYR A 439 14.19 19.43 -1.87
N ILE A 440 14.24 20.19 -2.95
CA ILE A 440 13.28 21.25 -3.29
C ILE A 440 12.51 20.79 -4.52
N SER A 441 11.20 20.99 -4.55
CA SER A 441 10.37 20.84 -5.75
C SER A 441 9.67 22.16 -6.03
N ILE A 442 9.65 22.57 -7.30
CA ILE A 442 9.04 23.82 -7.76
C ILE A 442 8.24 23.55 -9.03
N SER A 443 7.05 24.15 -9.13
CA SER A 443 6.17 23.99 -10.29
C SER A 443 5.91 25.34 -10.97
N TYR A 444 5.80 25.28 -12.30
CA TYR A 444 5.53 26.40 -13.19
C TYR A 444 4.27 26.08 -14.00
N ASP A 445 3.21 26.85 -13.76
CA ASP A 445 1.99 26.81 -14.56
C ASP A 445 2.26 27.55 -15.88
N ASN A 446 2.37 26.78 -16.96
CA ASN A 446 2.72 27.28 -18.27
C ASN A 446 1.51 27.91 -19.00
N LEU A 447 0.30 27.75 -18.46
CA LEU A 447 -0.90 28.41 -18.98
C LEU A 447 -1.03 29.83 -18.45
N SER A 448 -0.75 30.04 -17.16
CA SER A 448 -0.74 31.38 -16.56
C SER A 448 0.60 32.09 -16.68
N GLY A 449 1.69 31.35 -16.89
CA GLY A 449 3.06 31.88 -16.96
C GLY A 449 3.68 32.17 -15.59
N ASN A 450 3.18 31.54 -14.52
CA ASN A 450 3.62 31.82 -13.15
C ASN A 450 4.15 30.56 -12.47
N ILE A 451 5.03 30.76 -11.50
CA ILE A 451 5.33 29.73 -10.51
C ILE A 451 4.13 29.68 -9.57
N ASP A 452 3.53 28.50 -9.46
CA ASP A 452 2.31 28.28 -8.68
C ASP A 452 2.59 27.59 -7.34
N SER A 453 3.75 26.94 -7.21
CA SER A 453 4.11 26.25 -5.97
C SER A 453 5.62 25.99 -5.88
N PHE A 454 6.13 25.96 -4.65
CA PHE A 454 7.33 25.21 -4.31
C PHE A 454 7.15 24.64 -2.91
N TYR A 455 7.82 23.54 -2.63
CA TYR A 455 7.97 23.04 -1.28
C TYR A 455 9.37 22.51 -1.08
N THR A 456 9.81 22.55 0.17
CA THR A 456 11.07 21.96 0.59
C THR A 456 10.82 20.78 1.48
N TYR A 457 11.50 19.68 1.19
CA TYR A 457 11.71 18.60 2.12
C TYR A 457 13.16 18.71 2.58
N TRP A 458 13.41 19.65 3.51
CA TRP A 458 14.74 20.06 3.93
C TRP A 458 14.87 20.02 5.44
N SER A 459 15.82 19.22 5.95
CA SER A 459 16.08 19.16 7.39
C SER A 459 17.50 19.66 7.66
N LYS A 460 17.58 20.72 8.48
CA LYS A 460 18.84 21.34 8.89
C LYS A 460 19.58 20.52 9.95
N GLU A 461 18.90 19.59 10.61
CA GLU A 461 19.43 18.77 11.71
C GLU A 461 20.07 17.47 11.24
N LEU A 462 19.93 17.13 9.95
CA LEU A 462 20.52 15.93 9.38
C LEU A 462 22.05 15.95 9.54
N LYS A 463 22.56 14.87 10.11
CA LYS A 463 23.99 14.56 10.16
C LYS A 463 24.29 13.56 9.06
N PHE A 464 25.36 13.80 8.32
CA PHE A 464 25.78 12.98 7.20
C PHE A 464 27.10 12.27 7.54
N ALA A 465 27.09 10.94 7.48
CA ALA A 465 28.29 10.14 7.71
C ALA A 465 29.30 10.30 6.55
N ASP A 466 30.59 10.15 6.81
CA ASP A 466 31.62 10.18 5.76
C ASP A 466 31.42 9.01 4.78
N PRO A 467 31.24 9.26 3.47
CA PRO A 467 31.02 8.22 2.47
C PRO A 467 32.26 7.37 2.18
N LYS A 468 33.41 7.60 2.83
CA LYS A 468 34.63 6.78 2.64
C LYS A 468 34.59 5.42 3.35
N ASN A 469 33.79 5.27 4.41
CA ASN A 469 33.70 4.03 5.19
C ASN A 469 32.56 3.13 4.70
N VAL A 470 32.52 2.87 3.40
CA VAL A 470 31.48 2.07 2.75
C VAL A 470 32.09 0.88 1.99
N ILE A 471 31.28 -0.17 1.79
CA ILE A 471 31.61 -1.26 0.87
C ILE A 471 31.78 -0.72 -0.54
N THR A 472 32.50 -1.45 -1.38
CA THR A 472 32.70 -1.09 -2.79
C THR A 472 31.41 -1.30 -3.61
N VAL A 473 31.29 -0.64 -4.76
CA VAL A 473 30.15 -0.85 -5.67
C VAL A 473 30.14 -2.27 -6.23
N GLU A 474 31.31 -2.90 -6.37
CA GLU A 474 31.46 -4.30 -6.76
C GLU A 474 30.88 -5.25 -5.70
N GLU A 475 31.08 -4.96 -4.41
CA GLU A 475 30.46 -5.71 -3.31
C GLU A 475 28.94 -5.50 -3.27
N ALA A 476 28.46 -4.27 -3.50
CA ALA A 476 27.04 -3.99 -3.61
C ALA A 476 26.39 -4.73 -4.80
N ASN A 477 27.06 -4.79 -5.96
CA ASN A 477 26.61 -5.59 -7.10
C ASN A 477 26.51 -7.08 -6.75
N LYS A 478 27.47 -7.65 -6.00
CA LYS A 478 27.37 -9.03 -5.51
C LYS A 478 26.15 -9.23 -4.59
N VAL A 479 25.84 -8.26 -3.73
CA VAL A 479 24.63 -8.31 -2.90
C VAL A 479 23.37 -8.30 -3.76
N LEU A 480 23.30 -7.42 -4.77
CA LEU A 480 22.19 -7.38 -5.71
C LEU A 480 22.00 -8.71 -6.43
N PHE A 481 23.06 -9.28 -6.99
CA PHE A 481 22.96 -10.52 -7.76
C PHE A 481 22.63 -11.75 -6.89
N ASN A 482 23.18 -11.82 -5.67
CA ASN A 482 23.09 -13.03 -4.84
C ASN A 482 21.97 -12.99 -3.79
N LYS A 483 21.69 -11.82 -3.18
CA LYS A 483 20.68 -11.69 -2.11
C LYS A 483 19.34 -11.17 -2.63
N ILE A 484 19.35 -10.16 -3.50
CA ILE A 484 18.14 -9.59 -4.09
C ILE A 484 17.65 -10.52 -5.21
N GLY A 485 18.49 -10.71 -6.22
CA GLY A 485 18.23 -11.54 -7.40
C GLY A 485 18.26 -10.69 -8.67
N TYR A 486 18.81 -11.26 -9.74
CA TYR A 486 18.87 -10.65 -11.06
C TYR A 486 18.62 -11.72 -12.11
N GLY A 487 17.61 -11.52 -12.96
CA GLY A 487 17.12 -12.59 -13.83
C GLY A 487 16.36 -12.09 -15.04
N ILE A 488 16.21 -12.99 -16.01
CA ILE A 488 15.53 -12.72 -17.27
C ILE A 488 14.01 -12.76 -17.10
N GLN A 489 13.31 -11.85 -17.78
CA GLN A 489 11.86 -11.84 -17.90
C GLN A 489 11.44 -11.24 -19.25
N TYR A 490 10.24 -11.58 -19.69
CA TYR A 490 9.58 -10.84 -20.76
C TYR A 490 8.94 -9.56 -20.20
N ILE A 491 9.00 -8.48 -20.98
CA ILE A 491 8.26 -7.24 -20.73
C ILE A 491 7.49 -6.79 -21.99
N PRO A 492 6.36 -6.07 -21.85
CA PRO A 492 5.67 -5.51 -23.00
C PRO A 492 6.54 -4.48 -23.73
N ASP A 493 6.51 -4.50 -25.06
CA ASP A 493 7.24 -3.59 -25.95
C ASP A 493 6.32 -3.02 -27.04
N ASP A 494 5.17 -2.52 -26.62
CA ASP A 494 4.28 -1.80 -27.51
C ASP A 494 4.64 -0.32 -27.40
N SER A 495 5.57 0.12 -28.27
CA SER A 495 6.22 1.44 -28.24
C SER A 495 5.33 2.62 -28.59
N ASP A 496 4.11 2.39 -29.09
CA ASP A 496 3.42 3.41 -29.90
C ASP A 496 2.32 4.20 -29.19
N GLU A 497 1.89 3.87 -27.96
CA GLU A 497 0.77 4.59 -27.34
C GLU A 497 0.87 4.67 -25.79
N ALA A 498 1.72 5.58 -25.30
CA ALA A 498 1.82 5.89 -23.87
C ALA A 498 0.47 6.39 -23.28
N ASP A 499 -0.37 7.04 -24.08
CA ASP A 499 -1.70 7.50 -23.67
C ASP A 499 -2.73 6.35 -23.57
N THR A 500 -2.71 5.38 -24.51
CA THR A 500 -3.61 4.22 -24.49
C THR A 500 -3.25 3.25 -23.36
N ALA A 501 -1.97 3.10 -23.02
CA ALA A 501 -1.53 2.24 -21.91
C ALA A 501 -2.00 2.73 -20.53
N ILE A 502 -2.16 4.05 -20.34
CA ILE A 502 -2.68 4.63 -19.09
C ILE A 502 -4.20 4.45 -18.98
N GLU A 503 -4.94 4.51 -20.09
CA GLU A 503 -6.38 4.21 -20.12
C GLU A 503 -6.66 2.71 -19.94
N ASP A 504 -5.88 1.83 -20.58
CA ASP A 504 -5.96 0.38 -20.41
C ASP A 504 -5.57 -0.07 -18.98
N TYR A 505 -4.57 0.59 -18.36
CA TYR A 505 -4.22 0.38 -16.95
C TYR A 505 -5.35 0.78 -15.99
N LYS A 506 -6.07 1.87 -16.27
CA LYS A 506 -7.26 2.27 -15.50
C LYS A 506 -8.44 1.28 -15.66
N LEU A 507 -8.44 0.48 -16.72
CA LEU A 507 -9.49 -0.49 -17.06
C LEU A 507 -9.11 -1.96 -16.73
N GLY A 508 -7.86 -2.21 -16.31
CA GLY A 508 -7.42 -3.45 -15.67
C GLY A 508 -7.01 -4.61 -16.59
N ILE A 509 -6.79 -4.37 -17.90
CA ILE A 509 -6.33 -5.40 -18.86
C ILE A 509 -5.35 -4.77 -19.83
N ILE A 510 -4.15 -5.34 -19.98
CA ILE A 510 -3.08 -4.83 -20.87
C ILE A 510 -3.01 -5.75 -22.08
N ASN A 511 -3.40 -5.27 -23.26
CA ASN A 511 -3.32 -6.07 -24.48
C ASN A 511 -1.95 -5.93 -25.16
N THR A 512 -1.00 -6.79 -24.75
CA THR A 512 0.36 -6.76 -25.30
C THR A 512 0.44 -7.38 -26.69
N LYS A 513 0.96 -6.66 -27.70
CA LYS A 513 1.21 -7.20 -29.05
C LYS A 513 2.62 -7.79 -29.16
N ASN A 514 3.63 -7.11 -28.62
CA ASN A 514 5.02 -7.57 -28.64
C ASN A 514 5.61 -7.63 -27.23
N ALA A 515 6.40 -8.67 -26.97
CA ALA A 515 7.12 -8.85 -25.72
C ALA A 515 8.61 -9.12 -25.98
N VAL A 516 9.47 -8.29 -25.40
CA VAL A 516 10.93 -8.38 -25.48
C VAL A 516 11.53 -8.94 -24.21
N LEU A 517 12.77 -9.42 -24.29
CA LEU A 517 13.48 -10.04 -23.19
C LEU A 517 14.47 -9.07 -22.55
N GLY A 518 14.44 -8.98 -21.23
CA GLY A 518 15.39 -8.18 -20.47
C GLY A 518 15.78 -8.81 -19.15
N TYR A 519 16.94 -8.39 -18.64
CA TYR A 519 17.42 -8.75 -17.31
C TYR A 519 17.09 -7.65 -16.29
N PHE A 520 16.43 -8.03 -15.21
CA PHE A 520 15.91 -7.15 -14.18
C PHE A 520 16.26 -7.63 -12.78
N THR A 521 16.29 -6.70 -11.84
CA THR A 521 16.30 -7.00 -10.41
C THR A 521 14.99 -7.66 -9.99
N ASP A 522 15.07 -8.56 -9.01
CA ASP A 522 13.86 -9.17 -8.44
C ASP A 522 13.08 -8.14 -7.62
N ASN A 523 11.97 -7.67 -8.19
CA ASN A 523 11.08 -6.68 -7.57
C ASN A 523 10.26 -7.21 -6.39
N SER A 524 10.34 -8.49 -6.04
CA SER A 524 9.75 -9.01 -4.80
C SER A 524 10.54 -8.60 -3.55
N LYS A 525 11.76 -8.08 -3.74
CA LYS A 525 12.62 -7.58 -2.67
C LYS A 525 13.03 -6.13 -2.94
N PRO A 526 13.25 -5.33 -1.88
CA PRO A 526 13.72 -3.97 -2.06
C PRO A 526 15.15 -3.95 -2.60
N CYS A 527 15.42 -3.04 -3.53
CA CYS A 527 16.76 -2.81 -4.07
C CYS A 527 17.43 -1.61 -3.39
N ASN A 528 17.57 -1.70 -2.07
CA ASN A 528 18.24 -0.71 -1.22
C ASN A 528 19.29 -1.46 -0.39
N ILE A 529 20.58 -1.24 -0.67
CA ILE A 529 21.67 -2.01 -0.07
C ILE A 529 22.46 -1.10 0.87
N SER A 530 22.49 -1.42 2.16
CA SER A 530 23.30 -0.71 3.15
C SER A 530 24.76 -0.60 2.66
N ALA A 531 25.24 0.63 2.53
CA ALA A 531 26.62 0.86 2.09
C ALA A 531 27.63 0.52 3.21
N VAL A 532 27.19 0.36 4.45
CA VAL A 532 28.08 0.05 5.58
C VAL A 532 28.46 -1.44 5.61
N ASN A 533 27.51 -2.33 5.28
CA ASN A 533 27.67 -3.76 5.53
C ASN A 533 27.02 -4.68 4.47
N GLY A 534 26.33 -4.14 3.46
CA GLY A 534 25.69 -4.95 2.42
C GLY A 534 24.42 -5.68 2.86
N ASP A 535 23.77 -5.23 3.93
CA ASP A 535 22.42 -5.66 4.28
C ASP A 535 21.40 -5.08 3.29
N VAL A 536 20.40 -5.89 2.92
CA VAL A 536 19.26 -5.41 2.13
C VAL A 536 18.32 -4.68 3.08
N LEU A 537 17.96 -3.46 2.74
CA LEU A 537 17.12 -2.59 3.53
C LEU A 537 15.73 -2.47 2.92
N ASP A 538 14.70 -2.38 3.76
CA ASP A 538 13.34 -2.07 3.34
C ASP A 538 13.16 -0.57 3.05
N SER A 539 11.94 -0.19 2.68
CA SER A 539 11.57 1.18 2.36
C SER A 539 11.67 2.15 3.54
N SER A 540 11.82 1.66 4.77
CA SER A 540 12.02 2.44 5.99
C SER A 540 13.49 2.59 6.39
N GLY A 541 14.42 1.97 5.64
CA GLY A 541 15.84 1.94 5.96
C GLY A 541 16.22 0.93 7.03
N ARG A 542 15.35 -0.06 7.31
CA ARG A 542 15.61 -1.17 8.24
C ARG A 542 15.98 -2.43 7.49
N ILE A 543 16.62 -3.40 8.15
CA ILE A 543 16.99 -4.66 7.52
C ILE A 543 15.73 -5.37 7.02
N TYR A 544 15.66 -5.58 5.71
CA TYR A 544 14.58 -6.30 5.05
C TYR A 544 14.56 -7.75 5.51
N LYS A 545 13.36 -8.22 5.85
CA LYS A 545 13.06 -9.62 6.13
C LYS A 545 11.94 -10.05 5.20
N ASP A 546 12.09 -11.24 4.61
CA ASP A 546 11.05 -11.80 3.75
C ASP A 546 9.76 -12.00 4.58
N ASP A 547 8.65 -11.43 4.10
CA ASP A 547 7.35 -11.48 4.77
C ASP A 547 6.66 -12.86 4.68
N LYS A 548 7.34 -13.85 4.09
CA LYS A 548 6.87 -15.24 4.14
C LYS A 548 6.76 -15.68 5.60
N VAL A 549 5.51 -15.81 6.07
CA VAL A 549 5.21 -16.42 7.35
C VAL A 549 5.61 -17.89 7.30
N ALA A 550 6.85 -18.18 7.68
CA ALA A 550 7.35 -19.52 7.85
C ALA A 550 6.73 -20.14 9.11
N ASP A 551 6.56 -21.46 9.07
CA ASP A 551 6.29 -22.22 10.28
C ASP A 551 7.44 -22.07 11.27
N TYR A 552 7.13 -22.31 12.55
CA TYR A 552 8.16 -22.38 13.59
C TYR A 552 9.20 -23.46 13.26
N THR A 553 10.46 -23.19 13.58
CA THR A 553 11.58 -24.11 13.26
C THR A 553 11.61 -25.38 14.11
N ASP A 554 10.84 -25.43 15.21
CA ASP A 554 10.93 -26.45 16.28
C ASP A 554 9.60 -27.17 16.57
N ILE A 555 8.65 -27.20 15.63
CA ILE A 555 7.33 -27.83 15.85
C ILE A 555 7.23 -29.30 15.40
N ASN A 556 8.21 -29.81 14.68
CA ASN A 556 8.16 -31.19 14.17
C ASN A 556 8.08 -32.20 15.34
N GLY A 557 7.04 -33.03 15.34
CA GLY A 557 6.84 -34.09 16.35
C GLY A 557 6.09 -33.65 17.61
N ILE A 558 5.61 -32.40 17.70
CA ILE A 558 4.69 -32.01 18.77
C ILE A 558 3.28 -32.53 18.49
N LYS A 559 2.57 -32.99 19.51
CA LYS A 559 1.20 -33.56 19.35
C LYS A 559 0.19 -32.60 18.70
N ALA A 560 0.44 -31.29 18.75
CA ALA A 560 -0.44 -30.23 18.24
C ALA A 560 0.11 -29.54 16.98
N GLU A 561 1.05 -30.17 16.25
CA GLU A 561 1.75 -29.58 15.11
C GLU A 561 0.79 -28.98 14.07
N ASP A 562 -0.19 -29.74 13.60
CA ASP A 562 -1.18 -29.28 12.61
C ASP A 562 -1.93 -28.01 13.07
N LYS A 563 -2.29 -27.94 14.35
CA LYS A 563 -3.00 -26.81 14.94
C LYS A 563 -2.13 -25.56 14.96
N VAL A 564 -0.85 -25.73 15.26
CA VAL A 564 0.14 -24.65 15.27
C VAL A 564 0.39 -24.14 13.85
N ARG A 565 0.50 -25.03 12.85
CA ARG A 565 0.63 -24.64 11.44
C ARG A 565 -0.57 -23.83 10.96
N ILE A 566 -1.79 -24.24 11.32
CA ILE A 566 -3.02 -23.49 10.99
C ILE A 566 -2.98 -22.06 11.58
N LEU A 567 -2.67 -21.92 12.87
CA LEU A 567 -2.59 -20.59 13.48
C LEU A 567 -1.48 -19.72 12.85
N THR A 568 -0.34 -20.34 12.53
CA THR A 568 0.79 -19.67 11.86
C THR A 568 0.39 -19.14 10.50
N GLN A 569 -0.31 -19.94 9.69
CA GLN A 569 -0.87 -19.52 8.39
C GLN A 569 -1.88 -18.37 8.53
N MET A 570 -2.63 -18.32 9.63
CA MET A 570 -3.55 -17.21 9.94
C MET A 570 -2.83 -15.95 10.48
N GLY A 571 -1.49 -15.96 10.56
CA GLY A 571 -0.68 -14.90 11.15
C GLY A 571 -0.67 -14.87 12.68
N ILE A 572 -1.39 -15.78 13.35
CA ILE A 572 -1.51 -15.90 14.81
C ILE A 572 -0.34 -16.73 15.34
N ARG A 573 0.79 -16.05 15.52
CA ARG A 573 2.04 -16.63 16.04
C ARG A 573 2.77 -15.61 16.93
N TYR A 574 3.61 -16.10 17.85
CA TYR A 574 4.63 -15.31 18.52
C TYR A 574 5.58 -14.61 17.53
N ILE A 575 6.30 -13.60 18.01
CA ILE A 575 7.22 -12.80 17.19
C ILE A 575 8.46 -13.61 16.76
N GLN A 576 8.90 -14.56 17.59
CA GLN A 576 10.10 -15.37 17.35
C GLN A 576 9.84 -16.51 16.35
N ASP A 577 10.92 -16.98 15.71
CA ASP A 577 10.88 -18.10 14.76
C ASP A 577 10.86 -19.48 15.41
N GLU A 578 11.14 -19.56 16.71
CA GLU A 578 10.97 -20.76 17.53
C GLU A 578 9.70 -20.66 18.39
N LEU A 579 8.94 -21.76 18.47
CA LEU A 579 7.79 -21.88 19.34
C LEU A 579 8.23 -22.06 20.80
N LYS A 580 9.25 -22.89 21.05
CA LYS A 580 9.66 -23.38 22.37
C LYS A 580 8.47 -23.92 23.16
N PRO A 581 7.86 -25.04 22.72
CA PRO A 581 6.53 -25.46 23.17
C PRO A 581 6.42 -25.71 24.67
N ALA A 582 7.52 -26.05 25.36
CA ALA A 582 7.57 -26.31 26.79
C ALA A 582 7.94 -25.09 27.65
N ASP A 583 8.41 -23.99 27.03
CA ASP A 583 8.78 -22.79 27.77
C ASP A 583 7.56 -22.14 28.42
N VAL A 584 7.78 -21.50 29.57
CA VAL A 584 6.74 -20.77 30.29
C VAL A 584 6.19 -19.62 29.45
N LEU A 585 4.87 -19.44 29.47
CA LEU A 585 4.20 -18.34 28.79
C LEU A 585 4.35 -17.06 29.60
N LEU A 586 4.99 -16.06 29.01
CA LEU A 586 5.11 -14.72 29.57
C LEU A 586 3.91 -13.84 29.21
N GLN A 587 3.65 -12.83 30.03
CA GLN A 587 2.56 -11.87 29.79
C GLN A 587 2.62 -11.23 28.39
N LYS A 588 3.81 -10.76 28.00
CA LYS A 588 4.01 -10.14 26.69
C LYS A 588 3.66 -11.08 25.53
N ASP A 589 4.03 -12.36 25.65
CA ASP A 589 3.84 -13.36 24.59
C ASP A 589 2.35 -13.67 24.42
N TYR A 590 1.60 -13.76 25.52
CA TYR A 590 0.16 -14.00 25.44
C TYR A 590 -0.59 -12.81 24.85
N PHE A 591 -0.20 -11.59 25.20
CA PHE A 591 -0.78 -10.37 24.61
C PHE A 591 -0.49 -10.23 23.12
N VAL A 592 0.68 -10.70 22.64
CA VAL A 592 0.95 -10.81 21.20
C VAL A 592 -0.09 -11.70 20.51
N LEU A 593 -0.41 -12.87 21.10
CA LEU A 593 -1.41 -13.77 20.52
C LEU A 593 -2.83 -13.17 20.53
N LEU A 594 -3.25 -12.59 21.66
CA LEU A 594 -4.58 -11.99 21.79
C LEU A 594 -4.77 -10.76 20.87
N SER A 595 -3.71 -9.97 20.69
CA SER A 595 -3.67 -8.86 19.75
C SER A 595 -3.89 -9.33 18.31
N LYS A 596 -3.20 -10.41 17.90
CA LYS A 596 -3.33 -11.00 16.55
C LYS A 596 -4.68 -11.67 16.31
N LEU A 597 -5.30 -12.22 17.36
CA LEU A 597 -6.60 -12.87 17.25
C LEU A 597 -7.68 -11.88 16.78
N ASN A 598 -7.70 -10.66 17.30
CA ASN A 598 -8.79 -9.72 17.07
C ASN A 598 -8.46 -8.60 16.07
N ASP A 599 -7.27 -8.65 15.43
CA ASP A 599 -6.73 -7.56 14.60
C ASP A 599 -6.75 -6.19 15.31
N PHE A 600 -6.78 -6.20 16.65
CA PHE A 600 -6.94 -4.98 17.46
C PHE A 600 -5.78 -4.02 17.28
N TYR A 601 -4.63 -4.52 16.82
CA TYR A 601 -3.40 -3.76 16.72
C TYR A 601 -2.61 -4.13 15.47
N TYR A 602 -2.35 -3.12 14.65
CA TYR A 602 -1.26 -3.18 13.70
C TYR A 602 0.05 -3.22 14.49
N MET A 603 0.59 -4.42 14.70
CA MET A 603 1.95 -4.56 15.16
C MET A 603 2.85 -4.19 13.99
N ASP A 604 3.34 -2.95 14.03
CA ASP A 604 4.24 -2.40 13.03
C ASP A 604 5.36 -3.39 12.70
N LYS A 605 5.79 -3.41 11.44
CA LYS A 605 6.99 -4.14 10.99
C LYS A 605 8.26 -3.43 11.49
N ALA A 606 8.26 -3.01 12.75
CA ALA A 606 9.46 -2.54 13.40
C ALA A 606 10.38 -3.72 13.65
N THR A 607 11.64 -3.60 13.23
CA THR A 607 12.67 -4.60 13.51
C THR A 607 13.02 -4.70 14.99
N ASP A 608 12.52 -3.78 15.82
CA ASP A 608 12.68 -3.75 17.26
C ASP A 608 11.46 -4.33 17.98
N ASN A 609 11.62 -5.57 18.45
CA ASN A 609 10.60 -6.28 19.22
C ASN A 609 10.24 -5.56 20.51
N ASP A 610 11.18 -4.89 21.17
CA ASP A 610 10.91 -4.22 22.44
C ASP A 610 10.01 -3.00 22.22
N LYS A 611 10.20 -2.26 21.12
CA LYS A 611 9.30 -1.18 20.72
C LYS A 611 7.90 -1.67 20.36
N ILE A 612 7.79 -2.80 19.65
CA ILE A 612 6.48 -3.43 19.37
C ILE A 612 5.77 -3.74 20.69
N ILE A 613 6.47 -4.37 21.63
CA ILE A 613 5.91 -4.72 22.94
C ILE A 613 5.51 -3.46 23.71
N GLU A 614 6.36 -2.44 23.79
CA GLU A 614 6.04 -1.19 24.49
C GLU A 614 4.82 -0.46 23.91
N ASN A 615 4.72 -0.40 22.58
CA ASN A 615 3.57 0.18 21.88
C ASN A 615 2.29 -0.62 22.16
N MET A 616 2.36 -1.95 22.08
CA MET A 616 1.24 -2.84 22.42
C MET A 616 0.77 -2.57 23.86
N TYR A 617 1.67 -2.53 24.84
CA TYR A 617 1.31 -2.25 26.24
C TYR A 617 0.68 -0.87 26.44
N SER A 618 1.20 0.16 25.77
CA SER A 618 0.65 1.52 25.84
C SER A 618 -0.79 1.56 25.33
N GLN A 619 -1.08 0.84 24.25
CA GLN A 619 -2.42 0.75 23.67
C GLN A 619 -3.37 -0.09 24.53
N LEU A 620 -2.90 -1.22 25.06
CA LEU A 620 -3.69 -2.04 26.00
C LEU A 620 -4.11 -1.25 27.24
N ILE A 621 -3.26 -0.34 27.72
CA ILE A 621 -3.56 0.56 28.84
C ILE A 621 -4.56 1.63 28.41
N ALA A 622 -4.35 2.27 27.25
CA ALA A 622 -5.23 3.30 26.73
C ALA A 622 -6.66 2.79 26.48
N GLN A 623 -6.81 1.52 26.08
CA GLN A 623 -8.10 0.87 25.86
C GLN A 623 -8.71 0.25 27.14
N GLY A 624 -8.04 0.37 28.28
CA GLY A 624 -8.52 -0.16 29.55
C GLY A 624 -8.51 -1.69 29.67
N ILE A 625 -7.84 -2.40 28.75
CA ILE A 625 -7.69 -3.86 28.82
C ILE A 625 -6.80 -4.25 30.01
N ILE A 626 -5.76 -3.46 30.30
CA ILE A 626 -4.95 -3.59 31.52
C ILE A 626 -4.71 -2.23 32.16
N THR A 627 -4.41 -2.23 33.45
CA THR A 627 -3.90 -1.03 34.13
C THR A 627 -2.37 -0.93 34.08
N LYS A 628 -1.81 0.26 34.37
CA LYS A 628 -0.36 0.44 34.53
C LYS A 628 0.24 -0.50 35.58
N ALA A 629 -0.49 -0.79 36.65
CA ALA A 629 -0.07 -1.71 37.70
C ALA A 629 -0.09 -3.19 37.27
N GLU A 630 -0.92 -3.55 36.27
CA GLU A 630 -0.98 -4.90 35.71
C GLU A 630 0.09 -5.15 34.63
N LYS A 631 0.81 -4.12 34.15
CA LYS A 631 1.91 -4.27 33.18
C LYS A 631 3.08 -5.01 33.84
N ALA A 632 3.28 -6.26 33.45
CA ALA A 632 4.40 -7.09 33.91
C ALA A 632 4.88 -8.01 32.77
N PRO A 633 5.59 -7.47 31.76
CA PRO A 633 5.89 -8.18 30.51
C PRO A 633 6.62 -9.51 30.65
N LEU A 634 7.45 -9.64 31.68
CA LEU A 634 8.27 -10.83 31.97
C LEU A 634 7.64 -11.76 33.01
N SER A 635 6.44 -11.48 33.49
CA SER A 635 5.75 -12.35 34.45
C SER A 635 5.20 -13.59 33.75
N VAL A 636 5.36 -14.74 34.42
CA VAL A 636 4.78 -16.01 33.98
C VAL A 636 3.28 -16.00 34.26
N ILE A 637 2.48 -16.34 33.25
CA ILE A 637 1.02 -16.40 33.36
C ILE A 637 0.56 -17.77 33.91
N THR A 638 -0.32 -17.73 34.90
CA THR A 638 -1.11 -18.90 35.35
C THR A 638 -2.38 -19.10 34.51
N ARG A 639 -2.98 -20.29 34.56
CA ARG A 639 -4.22 -20.58 33.80
C ARG A 639 -5.39 -19.63 34.13
N GLU A 640 -5.58 -19.25 35.39
CA GLU A 640 -6.65 -18.30 35.75
C GLU A 640 -6.37 -16.86 35.27
N GLU A 641 -5.10 -16.45 35.20
CA GLU A 641 -4.69 -15.17 34.64
C GLU A 641 -4.84 -15.14 33.11
N ALA A 642 -4.52 -16.24 32.42
CA ALA A 642 -4.77 -16.36 30.99
C ALA A 642 -6.27 -16.24 30.66
N ALA A 643 -7.14 -16.83 31.50
CA ALA A 643 -8.59 -16.68 31.37
C ALA A 643 -9.03 -15.23 31.61
N LYS A 644 -8.47 -14.55 32.62
CA LYS A 644 -8.70 -13.12 32.87
C LYS A 644 -8.43 -12.31 31.61
N TYR A 645 -7.21 -12.39 31.09
CA TYR A 645 -6.78 -11.56 29.97
C TYR A 645 -7.54 -11.88 28.67
N PHE A 646 -7.83 -13.15 28.37
CA PHE A 646 -8.64 -13.52 27.20
C PHE A 646 -9.99 -12.82 27.20
N ILE A 647 -10.71 -12.85 28.33
CA ILE A 647 -12.03 -12.24 28.47
C ILE A 647 -11.96 -10.70 28.47
N LYS A 648 -10.92 -10.11 29.06
CA LYS A 648 -10.68 -8.66 28.94
C LYS A 648 -10.52 -8.24 27.47
N PHE A 649 -9.76 -9.00 26.68
CA PHE A 649 -9.61 -8.75 25.24
C PHE A 649 -10.90 -8.97 24.44
N LYS A 650 -11.86 -9.76 24.95
CA LYS A 650 -13.21 -9.88 24.36
C LYS A 650 -14.14 -8.74 24.78
N GLY A 651 -13.69 -7.78 25.60
CA GLY A 651 -14.51 -6.67 26.08
C GLY A 651 -15.57 -7.08 27.12
N LEU A 652 -15.37 -8.21 27.80
CA LEU A 652 -16.38 -8.80 28.71
C LEU A 652 -15.98 -8.70 30.19
N SER A 653 -15.09 -7.77 30.55
CA SER A 653 -14.62 -7.57 31.92
C SER A 653 -15.77 -7.27 32.89
N GLU A 654 -16.65 -6.32 32.54
CA GLU A 654 -17.77 -5.92 33.40
C GLU A 654 -18.71 -7.10 33.69
N VAL A 655 -18.97 -7.92 32.67
CA VAL A 655 -19.78 -9.14 32.81
C VAL A 655 -19.08 -10.12 33.75
N ALA A 656 -17.80 -10.41 33.51
CA ALA A 656 -16.98 -11.34 34.29
C ALA A 656 -16.85 -10.97 35.78
N GLU A 657 -16.98 -9.68 36.11
CA GLU A 657 -16.83 -9.15 37.46
C GLU A 657 -18.13 -9.20 38.29
N ILE A 658 -19.27 -9.55 37.68
CA ILE A 658 -20.54 -9.69 38.39
C ILE A 658 -20.45 -10.82 39.41
N LYS A 659 -20.62 -10.48 40.68
CA LYS A 659 -20.54 -11.43 41.79
C LYS A 659 -21.84 -12.20 41.99
N GLY A 660 -21.73 -13.44 42.45
CA GLY A 660 -22.87 -14.26 42.88
C GLY A 660 -23.60 -15.04 41.78
N ILE A 661 -23.28 -14.82 40.49
CA ILE A 661 -23.96 -15.49 39.36
C ILE A 661 -23.15 -16.64 38.74
N TYR A 662 -21.85 -16.73 39.05
CA TYR A 662 -20.95 -17.70 38.43
C TYR A 662 -20.81 -18.96 39.27
N LYS A 663 -20.97 -20.12 38.61
CA LYS A 663 -20.72 -21.44 39.19
C LYS A 663 -19.84 -22.26 38.24
N SER A 664 -18.69 -22.70 38.74
CA SER A 664 -17.80 -23.60 38.02
C SER A 664 -18.18 -25.07 38.26
N SER A 665 -18.11 -25.89 37.22
CA SER A 665 -18.30 -27.35 37.30
C SER A 665 -17.01 -28.12 37.58
N PHE A 666 -15.86 -27.44 37.72
CA PHE A 666 -14.58 -28.08 37.97
C PHE A 666 -14.43 -28.55 39.42
N LYS A 667 -13.80 -29.69 39.61
CA LYS A 667 -13.55 -30.30 40.93
C LYS A 667 -12.65 -29.43 41.82
N ASP A 668 -11.79 -28.62 41.22
CA ASP A 668 -10.86 -27.70 41.88
C ASP A 668 -11.32 -26.23 41.83
N ALA A 669 -12.63 -25.99 41.66
CA ALA A 669 -13.20 -24.64 41.63
C ALA A 669 -12.86 -23.80 42.87
N ASN A 670 -12.70 -24.45 44.04
CA ASN A 670 -12.30 -23.80 45.28
C ASN A 670 -10.87 -23.23 45.26
N LYS A 671 -10.02 -23.63 44.29
CA LYS A 671 -8.67 -23.11 44.11
C LYS A 671 -8.61 -21.88 43.19
N ILE A 672 -9.72 -21.55 42.52
CA ILE A 672 -9.82 -20.37 41.66
C ILE A 672 -9.92 -19.13 42.56
N ASN A 673 -9.16 -18.08 42.25
CA ASN A 673 -9.35 -16.80 42.93
C ASN A 673 -10.81 -16.32 42.73
N GLN A 674 -11.53 -15.98 43.80
CA GLN A 674 -12.93 -15.59 43.72
C GLN A 674 -13.18 -14.39 42.79
N ASN A 675 -12.22 -13.46 42.70
CA ASN A 675 -12.32 -12.31 41.79
C ASN A 675 -12.11 -12.70 40.31
N LEU A 676 -11.61 -13.91 40.03
CA LEU A 676 -11.38 -14.45 38.69
C LEU A 676 -12.39 -15.54 38.30
N LEU A 677 -13.34 -15.88 39.18
CA LEU A 677 -14.28 -16.98 38.93
C LEU A 677 -15.12 -16.75 37.68
N GLY A 678 -15.66 -15.54 37.49
CA GLY A 678 -16.43 -15.21 36.28
C GLY A 678 -15.61 -15.28 35.01
N TYR A 679 -14.37 -14.77 35.06
CA TYR A 679 -13.40 -14.87 33.96
C TYR A 679 -13.13 -16.33 33.55
N VAL A 680 -12.88 -17.22 34.51
CA VAL A 680 -12.65 -18.66 34.25
C VAL A 680 -13.91 -19.33 33.67
N CYS A 681 -15.09 -19.03 34.22
CA CYS A 681 -16.36 -19.57 33.73
C CYS A 681 -16.64 -19.13 32.29
N LEU A 682 -16.46 -17.85 31.97
CA LEU A 682 -16.65 -17.33 30.61
C LEU A 682 -15.62 -17.91 29.63
N ALA A 683 -14.34 -17.96 29.98
CA ALA A 683 -13.30 -18.55 29.11
C ALA A 683 -13.56 -20.04 28.81
N THR A 684 -14.10 -20.77 29.80
CA THR A 684 -14.57 -22.15 29.62
C THR A 684 -15.83 -22.21 28.74
N GLY A 685 -16.77 -21.28 28.93
CA GLY A 685 -17.99 -21.18 28.11
C GLY A 685 -17.71 -20.92 26.64
N PHE A 686 -16.72 -20.07 26.34
CA PHE A 686 -16.18 -19.88 24.98
C PHE A 686 -15.37 -21.06 24.45
N LYS A 687 -15.17 -22.11 25.26
CA LYS A 687 -14.33 -23.28 24.97
C LYS A 687 -12.86 -22.97 24.67
N ALA A 688 -12.42 -21.74 24.92
CA ALA A 688 -11.03 -21.32 24.77
C ALA A 688 -10.12 -22.09 25.73
N MET A 689 -10.57 -22.23 26.99
CA MET A 689 -9.82 -22.91 28.04
C MET A 689 -10.64 -24.02 28.67
N ASN A 690 -10.37 -25.27 28.26
CA ASN A 690 -11.04 -26.44 28.80
C ASN A 690 -10.25 -27.05 29.98
N GLY A 691 -10.96 -27.70 30.91
CA GLY A 691 -10.33 -28.48 31.97
C GLY A 691 -9.85 -29.85 31.51
N SER A 692 -9.00 -30.49 32.32
CA SER A 692 -8.52 -31.86 32.12
C SER A 692 -8.86 -32.70 33.33
N ASN A 693 -9.36 -33.92 33.12
CA ASN A 693 -9.79 -34.84 34.19
C ASN A 693 -10.79 -34.22 35.20
N GLY A 694 -11.58 -33.24 34.76
CA GLY A 694 -12.53 -32.50 35.58
C GLY A 694 -11.93 -31.35 36.42
N ASN A 695 -10.67 -31.00 36.22
CA ASN A 695 -9.99 -29.88 36.91
C ASN A 695 -9.63 -28.76 35.93
N PHE A 696 -9.72 -27.50 36.37
CA PHE A 696 -9.24 -26.34 35.62
C PHE A 696 -7.74 -26.10 35.79
N MET A 697 -7.21 -26.42 36.97
CA MET A 697 -5.83 -26.20 37.40
C MET A 697 -5.44 -24.71 37.42
N PRO A 698 -6.15 -23.85 38.17
CA PRO A 698 -6.04 -22.39 38.07
C PRO A 698 -4.63 -21.84 38.31
N LYS A 699 -3.84 -22.48 39.18
CA LYS A 699 -2.49 -22.03 39.56
C LYS A 699 -1.37 -22.62 38.70
N ASN A 700 -1.69 -23.51 37.76
CA ASN A 700 -0.65 -24.06 36.87
C ASN A 700 -0.12 -22.95 35.97
N LYS A 701 1.21 -22.94 35.80
CA LYS A 701 1.89 -22.10 34.81
C LYS A 701 1.52 -22.58 33.42
N MET A 702 1.22 -21.65 32.53
CA MET A 702 0.99 -21.92 31.12
C MET A 702 2.32 -22.10 30.38
N THR A 703 2.34 -22.94 29.37
CA THR A 703 3.43 -23.00 28.38
C THR A 703 3.10 -22.16 27.15
N ARG A 704 4.10 -21.87 26.31
CA ARG A 704 3.88 -21.24 24.99
C ARG A 704 2.94 -22.08 24.11
N LEU A 705 3.00 -23.41 24.17
CA LEU A 705 2.04 -24.24 23.48
C LEU A 705 0.61 -24.08 24.02
N ASP A 706 0.42 -23.99 25.34
CA ASP A 706 -0.90 -23.76 25.95
C ASP A 706 -1.51 -22.41 25.51
N GLY A 707 -0.68 -21.38 25.35
CA GLY A 707 -1.10 -20.08 24.84
C GLY A 707 -1.74 -20.20 23.45
N LEU A 708 -1.04 -20.82 22.50
CA LEU A 708 -1.59 -21.08 21.16
C LEU A 708 -2.83 -21.96 21.20
N MET A 709 -2.84 -23.00 22.03
CA MET A 709 -4.01 -23.88 22.14
C MET A 709 -5.24 -23.16 22.67
N THR A 710 -5.08 -22.14 23.50
CA THR A 710 -6.20 -21.32 23.98
C THR A 710 -6.86 -20.59 22.81
N ILE A 711 -6.06 -20.03 21.89
CA ILE A 711 -6.54 -19.36 20.68
C ILE A 711 -7.15 -20.35 19.70
N TYR A 712 -6.46 -21.47 19.43
CA TYR A 712 -6.96 -22.51 18.52
C TYR A 712 -8.31 -23.05 18.99
N ASN A 713 -8.45 -23.40 20.28
CA ASN A 713 -9.68 -23.99 20.79
C ASN A 713 -10.86 -23.02 20.71
N PHE A 714 -10.62 -21.73 20.94
CA PHE A 714 -11.62 -20.68 20.75
C PHE A 714 -12.06 -20.60 19.27
N LEU A 715 -11.10 -20.50 18.34
CA LEU A 715 -11.38 -20.40 16.91
C LEU A 715 -12.04 -21.66 16.32
N ALA A 716 -11.78 -22.82 16.93
CA ALA A 716 -12.35 -24.11 16.55
C ALA A 716 -13.72 -24.36 17.19
N ALA A 717 -14.14 -23.53 18.16
CA ALA A 717 -15.45 -23.64 18.78
C ALA A 717 -16.54 -23.27 17.78
N LYS A 718 -17.59 -24.11 17.72
CA LYS A 718 -18.78 -23.89 16.89
C LYS A 718 -19.73 -22.89 17.51
#